data_AF-A0A1G9ECI4-F1
#
_entry.id   AF-A0A1G9ECI4-F1
#
_cell.length_a   1.000
_cell.length_b   1.000
_cell.length_c   1.000
_cell.angle_alpha   90.00
_cell.angle_beta   90.00
_cell.angle_gamma   90.00
#
_symmetry.space_group_name_H-M   'P 1'
#
loop_
_entity.id
_entity.type
_entity.pdbx_description
1 polymer ?
#
loop_
_entity_poly.entity_id
_entity_poly.type
_entity_poly.pdbx_seq_one_letter_code
_entity_poly.pdbx_strand_id
1 'polypeptide(L)'
;MKNERVRGRHPDRARTGPAYTEPVTVAAFAAGYLLAVLLGRATVQPESTISMVWPAAGVSVLWIAARARRQGVVLDVALIGVLTAVGVAATGGTATGAAATAVGAVVQVTVTGAILAHRCPRVWRSRGRRSLERTELWPFFLAAFVGPLMSAPVVGAGSLIAGDGWRWDVILLWCARNMGSIVVLCPLGFSISELVARRTDPVGPGPRTRASAPSRPGEQLLVLVISPALHALWFLGMNDIALVFPLLALACWAGVRLPAPLVSLHGGLVAVACIGITALGRGPFLGIGDPIVEIAVSQLYVVLVCVIGLALALDRDARDVLSDALADARDQAQAQADLFGTIINTMSEGVRVVDREGAVMVRNPAATRLLLGAHHALATDVDDTPTGISDVAGIRGLDGAALAPTDLPFRRSLAGSDVRDLDLLVRPATALDAADERIVAFTTARLPESAGGGVVTVLRDVTAERQELHRAAQVQMSLLPAEAPRIPGYELAARFVPAGSVGGDFYDWHGVDDGLVLTLADVMGKGPGAAILAATTRSLLRAHADAGDVVTPLVATEQGMVRDLENTHAFVTMFRAFLHLPTGVLTYSDAGHGLAAVVAPDGAVRRLQAGDLPLGVAADVRRTSDIERLEPGEILVVVSDGVLDALGGTVEDLSGVWRECAGSTSAAEAVAAALRLTSGGDIEDDLTILALRRRT
;
A
#
# COMPACT_ATOMS: atom_id res chain seq x y z
N MET A 1 13.56 -7.09 -12.06
CA MET A 1 13.85 -8.01 -10.93
C MET A 1 12.66 -8.93 -10.71
N LYS A 2 12.93 -10.25 -10.67
CA LYS A 2 11.95 -11.35 -10.67
C LYS A 2 11.42 -11.62 -9.26
N ASN A 3 10.12 -11.87 -9.17
CA ASN A 3 9.42 -12.79 -8.26
C ASN A 3 9.91 -12.93 -6.81
N GLU A 4 9.10 -12.46 -5.86
CA GLU A 4 8.85 -13.22 -4.63
C GLU A 4 7.37 -13.15 -4.26
N ARG A 5 6.62 -14.15 -4.76
CA ARG A 5 5.28 -14.49 -4.26
C ARG A 5 5.46 -15.06 -2.85
N VAL A 6 5.07 -14.29 -1.85
CA VAL A 6 4.89 -14.75 -0.47
C VAL A 6 3.77 -15.80 -0.45
N ARG A 7 4.16 -17.08 -0.56
CA ARG A 7 3.27 -18.22 -0.27
C ARG A 7 2.89 -18.15 1.21
N GLY A 8 1.61 -17.92 1.48
CA GLY A 8 1.02 -18.06 2.80
C GLY A 8 1.34 -19.45 3.39
N ARG A 9 2.13 -19.46 4.46
CA ARG A 9 2.25 -20.61 5.35
C ARG A 9 0.93 -20.77 6.09
N HIS A 10 0.24 -21.88 5.86
CA HIS A 10 -0.78 -22.42 6.78
C HIS A 10 -0.26 -22.37 8.23
N PRO A 11 -0.98 -21.75 9.19
CA PRO A 11 -0.68 -21.89 10.60
C PRO A 11 -1.47 -23.09 11.14
N ASP A 12 -1.10 -24.32 10.77
CA ASP A 12 -1.78 -25.53 11.27
C ASP A 12 -0.81 -26.54 11.91
N ARG A 13 0.17 -26.01 12.65
CA ARG A 13 0.89 -26.76 13.69
C ARG A 13 0.92 -25.93 14.96
N ALA A 14 -0.21 -25.96 15.67
CA ALA A 14 -0.27 -25.50 17.05
C ALA A 14 0.72 -26.34 17.87
N ARG A 15 1.72 -25.64 18.40
CA ARG A 15 2.70 -26.12 19.37
C ARG A 15 2.01 -26.89 20.49
N THR A 16 2.53 -28.07 20.78
CA THR A 16 2.22 -28.90 21.94
C THR A 16 2.59 -28.13 23.22
N GLY A 17 1.60 -27.46 23.82
CA GLY A 17 1.68 -27.03 25.22
C GLY A 17 1.78 -28.24 26.17
N PRO A 18 2.14 -28.02 27.45
CA PRO A 18 2.73 -29.04 28.32
C PRO A 18 1.85 -30.27 28.49
N ALA A 19 2.52 -31.42 28.43
CA ALA A 19 1.97 -32.75 28.59
C ALA A 19 1.46 -32.98 30.02
N TYR A 20 0.24 -32.54 30.32
CA TYR A 20 -0.57 -33.29 31.27
C TYR A 20 -1.01 -34.56 30.55
N THR A 21 -0.50 -35.70 31.02
CA THR A 21 -0.80 -37.02 30.48
C THR A 21 -2.32 -37.16 30.37
N GLU A 22 -2.81 -37.48 29.17
CA GLU A 22 -4.23 -37.70 28.90
C GLU A 22 -5.00 -38.48 29.98
N PRO A 23 -4.44 -39.53 30.62
CA PRO A 23 -5.12 -40.22 31.72
C PRO A 23 -5.41 -39.34 32.93
N VAL A 24 -4.58 -38.34 33.27
CA VAL A 24 -4.81 -37.47 34.44
C VAL A 24 -6.02 -36.56 34.20
N THR A 25 -6.16 -36.02 32.99
CA THR A 25 -7.34 -35.20 32.63
C THR A 25 -8.61 -36.05 32.65
N VAL A 26 -8.56 -37.26 32.07
CA VAL A 26 -9.71 -38.19 32.06
C VAL A 26 -10.07 -38.61 33.49
N ALA A 27 -9.08 -38.94 34.33
CA ALA A 27 -9.31 -39.30 35.73
C ALA A 27 -9.89 -38.13 36.54
N ALA A 28 -9.41 -36.90 36.34
CA ALA A 28 -9.94 -35.72 37.01
C ALA A 28 -11.40 -35.44 36.61
N PHE A 29 -11.73 -35.50 35.32
CA PHE A 29 -13.11 -35.35 34.87
C PHE A 29 -14.00 -36.52 35.29
N ALA A 30 -13.52 -37.76 35.28
CA ALA A 30 -14.26 -38.92 35.77
C ALA A 30 -14.58 -38.80 37.28
N ALA A 31 -13.61 -38.38 38.10
CA ALA A 31 -13.81 -38.14 39.53
C ALA A 31 -14.80 -36.99 39.76
N GLY A 32 -14.65 -35.88 39.04
CA GLY A 32 -15.57 -34.73 39.12
C GLY A 32 -16.98 -35.09 38.65
N TYR A 33 -17.10 -35.91 37.59
CA TYR A 33 -18.38 -36.39 37.08
C TYR A 33 -19.08 -37.31 38.07
N LEU A 34 -18.36 -38.27 38.66
CA LEU A 34 -18.91 -39.16 39.68
C LEU A 34 -19.38 -38.36 40.91
N LEU A 35 -18.60 -37.38 41.37
CA LEU A 35 -19.01 -36.48 42.44
C LEU A 35 -20.31 -35.73 42.08
N ALA A 36 -20.44 -35.27 40.83
CA ALA A 36 -21.64 -34.59 40.36
C ALA A 36 -22.86 -35.54 40.31
N VAL A 37 -22.67 -36.82 39.96
CA VAL A 37 -23.74 -37.84 40.04
C VAL A 37 -24.15 -38.07 41.50
N LEU A 38 -23.20 -38.23 42.40
CA LEU A 38 -23.46 -38.41 43.84
C LEU A 38 -24.18 -37.18 44.44
N LEU A 39 -23.76 -35.97 44.07
CA LEU A 39 -24.41 -34.73 44.52
C LEU A 39 -25.85 -34.65 43.98
N GLY A 40 -26.07 -34.99 42.71
CA GLY A 40 -27.43 -35.09 42.16
C GLY A 40 -28.29 -36.07 42.96
N ARG A 41 -27.77 -37.25 43.28
CA ARG A 41 -28.47 -38.27 44.07
C ARG A 41 -28.69 -37.89 45.53
N ALA A 42 -27.81 -37.09 46.13
CA ALA A 42 -28.00 -36.54 47.47
C ALA A 42 -29.18 -35.54 47.54
N THR A 43 -29.62 -35.01 46.40
CA THR A 43 -30.76 -34.08 46.31
C THR A 43 -32.08 -34.76 45.95
N VAL A 44 -32.18 -36.08 46.11
CA VAL A 44 -33.43 -36.83 45.94
C VAL A 44 -34.39 -36.48 47.06
N GLN A 45 -35.59 -36.00 46.71
CA GLN A 45 -36.62 -35.71 47.71
C GLN A 45 -37.28 -37.01 48.21
N PRO A 46 -37.51 -37.15 49.52
CA PRO A 46 -38.11 -38.36 50.11
C PRO A 46 -39.49 -38.71 49.57
N GLU A 47 -40.29 -37.70 49.20
CA GLU A 47 -41.68 -37.85 48.77
C GLU A 47 -41.84 -38.15 47.28
N SER A 48 -40.88 -37.76 46.43
CA SER A 48 -41.01 -37.85 44.97
C SER A 48 -40.02 -38.80 44.30
N THR A 49 -39.02 -39.33 45.02
CA THR A 49 -37.90 -40.17 44.48
C THR A 49 -37.09 -39.52 43.36
N ILE A 50 -37.35 -38.24 43.06
CA ILE A 50 -36.73 -37.47 41.98
C ILE A 50 -35.67 -36.54 42.57
N SER A 51 -34.52 -36.46 41.91
CA SER A 51 -33.47 -35.51 42.28
C SER A 51 -33.83 -34.08 41.91
N MET A 52 -33.48 -33.14 42.78
CA MET A 52 -33.73 -31.73 42.53
C MET A 52 -32.79 -31.13 41.48
N VAL A 53 -31.52 -31.57 41.47
CA VAL A 53 -30.53 -31.17 40.46
C VAL A 53 -29.81 -32.36 39.84
N TRP A 54 -29.22 -32.11 38.68
CA TRP A 54 -28.37 -33.07 37.99
C TRP A 54 -27.10 -32.41 37.41
N PRO A 55 -26.13 -32.00 38.28
CA PRO A 55 -24.94 -31.27 37.84
C PRO A 55 -24.05 -32.09 36.89
N ALA A 56 -24.21 -33.41 36.88
CA ALA A 56 -23.50 -34.32 35.98
C ALA A 56 -23.69 -33.93 34.49
N ALA A 57 -24.85 -33.38 34.11
CA ALA A 57 -25.10 -32.94 32.74
C ALA A 57 -24.09 -31.87 32.27
N GLY A 58 -23.94 -30.78 33.02
CA GLY A 58 -22.97 -29.73 32.69
C GLY A 58 -21.52 -30.23 32.75
N VAL A 59 -21.18 -31.07 33.73
CA VAL A 59 -19.82 -31.64 33.85
C VAL A 59 -19.48 -32.54 32.66
N SER A 60 -20.43 -33.34 32.16
CA SER A 60 -20.20 -34.19 30.97
C SER A 60 -19.91 -33.38 29.72
N VAL A 61 -20.62 -32.27 29.52
CA VAL A 61 -20.40 -31.36 28.38
C VAL A 61 -19.04 -30.67 28.49
N LEU A 62 -18.66 -30.20 29.69
CA LEU A 62 -17.33 -29.66 29.94
C LEU A 62 -16.22 -30.68 29.69
N TRP A 63 -16.41 -31.94 30.10
CA TRP A 63 -15.47 -33.03 29.86
C TRP A 63 -15.26 -33.26 28.36
N ILE A 64 -16.34 -33.42 27.60
CA ILE A 64 -16.26 -33.66 26.15
C ILE A 64 -15.68 -32.45 25.42
N ALA A 65 -16.03 -31.22 25.82
CA ALA A 65 -15.42 -30.00 25.27
C ALA A 65 -13.91 -29.94 25.56
N ALA A 66 -13.46 -30.30 26.77
CA ALA A 66 -12.04 -30.33 27.13
C ALA A 66 -11.25 -31.42 26.39
N ARG A 67 -11.91 -32.53 26.02
CA ARG A 67 -11.36 -33.63 25.24
C ARG A 67 -11.61 -33.49 23.73
N ALA A 68 -12.16 -32.36 23.28
CA ALA A 68 -12.49 -32.13 21.87
C ALA A 68 -11.30 -32.40 20.94
N ARG A 69 -11.57 -33.13 19.84
CA ARG A 69 -10.61 -33.52 18.78
C ARG A 69 -9.47 -34.46 19.23
N ARG A 70 -9.54 -35.08 20.42
CA ARG A 70 -8.62 -36.16 20.79
C ARG A 70 -9.13 -37.52 20.33
N GLN A 71 -8.21 -38.46 20.15
CA GLN A 71 -8.57 -39.87 20.00
C GLN A 71 -9.17 -40.38 21.32
N GLY A 72 -10.26 -41.14 21.27
CA GLY A 72 -10.90 -41.72 22.45
C GLY A 72 -12.09 -40.96 23.03
N VAL A 73 -12.62 -39.91 22.39
CA VAL A 73 -13.87 -39.24 22.83
C VAL A 73 -15.05 -40.21 22.93
N VAL A 74 -15.11 -41.23 22.06
CA VAL A 74 -16.11 -42.30 22.13
C VAL A 74 -15.98 -43.12 23.42
N LEU A 75 -14.74 -43.37 23.87
CA LEU A 75 -14.48 -44.05 25.14
C LEU A 75 -14.84 -43.17 26.33
N ASP A 76 -14.58 -41.85 26.25
CA ASP A 76 -15.01 -40.88 27.27
C ASP A 76 -16.56 -40.88 27.40
N VAL A 77 -17.29 -40.90 26.29
CA VAL A 77 -18.77 -41.01 26.28
C VAL A 77 -19.24 -42.34 26.86
N ALA A 78 -18.61 -43.46 26.52
CA ALA A 78 -18.93 -44.76 27.09
C ALA A 78 -18.68 -44.78 28.61
N LEU A 79 -17.57 -44.19 29.07
CA LEU A 79 -17.22 -44.07 30.47
C LEU A 79 -18.23 -43.21 31.24
N ILE A 80 -18.72 -42.11 30.65
CA ILE A 80 -19.82 -41.31 31.21
C ILE A 80 -21.07 -42.18 31.44
N GLY A 81 -21.44 -43.03 30.48
CA GLY A 81 -22.54 -43.99 30.63
C GLY A 81 -22.32 -44.97 31.78
N VAL A 82 -21.14 -45.59 31.84
CA VAL A 82 -20.78 -46.54 32.92
C VAL A 82 -20.81 -45.85 34.29
N LEU A 83 -20.18 -44.69 34.44
CA LEU A 83 -20.17 -43.94 35.71
C LEU A 83 -21.58 -43.51 36.13
N THR A 84 -22.45 -43.19 35.17
CA THR A 84 -23.87 -42.90 35.44
C THR A 84 -24.59 -44.13 35.98
N ALA A 85 -24.46 -45.27 35.32
CA ALA A 85 -25.11 -46.52 35.75
C ALA A 85 -24.63 -46.93 37.16
N VAL A 86 -23.31 -46.90 37.38
CA VAL A 86 -22.70 -47.25 38.67
C VAL A 86 -23.14 -46.27 39.76
N GLY A 87 -23.09 -44.96 39.52
CA GLY A 87 -23.48 -43.95 40.51
C GLY A 87 -24.96 -44.03 40.88
N VAL A 88 -25.84 -44.28 39.92
CA VAL A 88 -27.29 -44.45 40.19
C VAL A 88 -27.56 -45.75 40.94
N ALA A 89 -26.94 -46.86 40.55
CA ALA A 89 -27.11 -48.15 41.23
C ALA A 89 -26.56 -48.11 42.67
N ALA A 90 -25.36 -47.53 42.87
CA ALA A 90 -24.72 -47.42 44.18
C ALA A 90 -25.49 -46.53 45.17
N THR A 91 -26.39 -45.67 44.68
CA THR A 91 -27.23 -44.77 45.49
C THR A 91 -28.70 -45.25 45.55
N GLY A 92 -28.92 -46.56 45.39
CA GLY A 92 -30.23 -47.19 45.57
C GLY A 92 -31.20 -47.08 44.40
N GLY A 93 -30.73 -46.71 43.20
CA GLY A 93 -31.56 -46.73 41.99
C GLY A 93 -31.82 -48.16 41.48
N THR A 94 -32.97 -48.38 40.83
CA THR A 94 -33.29 -49.67 40.20
C THR A 94 -32.35 -49.97 39.04
N ALA A 95 -32.13 -51.26 38.73
CA ALA A 95 -31.27 -51.65 37.61
C ALA A 95 -31.75 -51.05 36.26
N THR A 96 -33.07 -51.07 36.02
CA THR A 96 -33.71 -50.48 34.84
C THR A 96 -33.54 -48.96 34.82
N GLY A 97 -33.73 -48.28 35.95
CA GLY A 97 -33.54 -46.83 36.06
C GLY A 97 -32.09 -46.40 35.87
N ALA A 98 -31.13 -47.16 36.41
CA ALA A 98 -29.71 -46.94 36.22
C ALA A 98 -29.30 -47.09 34.75
N ALA A 99 -29.79 -48.14 34.08
CA ALA A 99 -29.53 -48.36 32.65
C ALA A 99 -30.15 -47.25 31.78
N ALA A 100 -31.41 -46.88 32.02
CA ALA A 100 -32.08 -45.83 31.25
C ALA A 100 -31.44 -44.45 31.42
N THR A 101 -31.04 -44.11 32.65
CA THR A 101 -30.32 -42.86 32.96
C THR A 101 -28.94 -42.84 32.29
N ALA A 102 -28.24 -43.97 32.25
CA ALA A 102 -26.95 -44.10 31.58
C ALA A 102 -27.05 -43.92 30.06
N VAL A 103 -28.02 -44.57 29.41
CA VAL A 103 -28.26 -44.39 27.97
C VAL A 103 -28.70 -42.96 27.68
N GLY A 104 -29.56 -42.37 28.53
CA GLY A 104 -29.95 -40.97 28.44
C GLY A 104 -28.76 -40.01 28.52
N ALA A 105 -27.84 -40.22 29.46
CA ALA A 105 -26.62 -39.42 29.60
C ALA A 105 -25.71 -39.52 28.36
N VAL A 106 -25.56 -40.72 27.78
CA VAL A 106 -24.82 -40.94 26.53
C VAL A 106 -25.47 -40.20 25.37
N VAL A 107 -26.78 -40.30 25.19
CA VAL A 107 -27.51 -39.59 24.12
C VAL A 107 -27.37 -38.08 24.30
N GLN A 108 -27.60 -37.57 25.51
CA GLN A 108 -27.49 -36.13 25.81
C GLN A 108 -26.11 -35.58 25.47
N VAL A 109 -25.05 -36.18 26.01
CA VAL A 109 -23.69 -35.66 25.82
C VAL A 109 -23.23 -35.78 24.36
N THR A 110 -23.65 -36.83 23.66
CA THR A 110 -23.34 -37.02 22.23
C THR A 110 -24.02 -35.96 21.37
N VAL A 111 -25.30 -35.72 21.58
CA VAL A 111 -26.08 -34.72 20.82
C VAL A 111 -25.58 -33.31 21.12
N THR A 112 -25.45 -32.94 22.40
CA THR A 112 -24.93 -31.62 22.79
C THR A 112 -23.51 -31.42 22.26
N GLY A 113 -22.63 -32.43 22.38
CA GLY A 113 -21.26 -32.38 21.85
C GLY A 113 -21.22 -32.20 20.33
N ALA A 114 -22.07 -32.90 19.58
CA ALA A 114 -22.14 -32.77 18.12
C ALA A 114 -22.58 -31.36 17.68
N ILE A 115 -23.58 -30.78 18.36
CA ILE A 115 -24.05 -29.41 18.07
C ILE A 115 -22.95 -28.40 18.41
N LEU A 116 -22.29 -28.53 19.57
CA LEU A 116 -21.17 -27.66 19.94
C LEU A 116 -19.99 -27.78 18.96
N ALA A 117 -19.66 -28.99 18.49
CA ALA A 117 -18.59 -29.22 17.53
C ALA A 117 -18.83 -28.49 16.19
N HIS A 118 -20.08 -28.42 15.76
CA HIS A 118 -20.46 -27.86 14.48
C HIS A 118 -20.79 -26.36 14.56
N ARG A 119 -21.47 -25.91 15.62
CA ARG A 119 -22.02 -24.56 15.74
C ARG A 119 -21.34 -23.67 16.79
N CYS A 120 -20.44 -24.22 17.61
CA CYS A 120 -19.61 -23.46 18.56
C CYS A 120 -18.11 -23.75 18.33
N PRO A 121 -17.58 -23.40 17.14
CA PRO A 121 -16.24 -23.79 16.73
C PRO A 121 -15.13 -23.19 17.58
N ARG A 122 -15.30 -22.00 18.19
CA ARG A 122 -14.26 -21.36 19.01
C ARG A 122 -14.10 -22.09 20.33
N VAL A 123 -15.19 -22.36 21.04
CA VAL A 123 -15.15 -23.17 22.28
C VAL A 123 -14.65 -24.59 21.96
N TRP A 124 -15.16 -25.23 20.91
CA TRP A 124 -14.76 -26.61 20.57
C TRP A 124 -13.29 -26.72 20.11
N ARG A 125 -12.81 -25.80 19.26
CA ARG A 125 -11.41 -25.77 18.79
C ARG A 125 -10.43 -25.45 19.91
N SER A 126 -10.82 -24.58 20.84
CA SER A 126 -9.99 -24.21 21.99
C SER A 126 -10.01 -25.27 23.11
N ARG A 127 -10.74 -26.38 22.93
CA ARG A 127 -10.95 -27.40 23.97
C ARG A 127 -11.55 -26.81 25.25
N GLY A 128 -12.51 -25.90 25.07
CA GLY A 128 -13.13 -25.16 26.15
C GLY A 128 -12.20 -24.21 26.88
N ARG A 129 -11.00 -23.87 26.36
CA ARG A 129 -10.07 -22.88 26.97
C ARG A 129 -10.34 -21.43 26.58
N ARG A 130 -11.42 -21.18 25.83
CA ARG A 130 -11.95 -19.85 25.55
C ARG A 130 -13.42 -19.83 25.93
N SER A 131 -13.87 -18.71 26.47
CA SER A 131 -15.28 -18.41 26.73
C SER A 131 -16.07 -18.31 25.43
N LEU A 132 -17.39 -18.42 25.57
CA LEU A 132 -18.36 -18.23 24.50
C LEU A 132 -18.22 -16.83 23.88
N GLU A 133 -18.45 -16.75 22.57
CA GLU A 133 -18.67 -15.49 21.86
C GLU A 133 -20.16 -15.19 21.67
N ARG A 134 -20.48 -13.93 21.35
CA ARG A 134 -21.83 -13.49 20.95
C ARG A 134 -22.43 -14.38 19.85
N THR A 135 -21.65 -14.79 18.87
CA THR A 135 -22.07 -15.63 17.73
C THR A 135 -22.38 -17.09 18.14
N GLU A 136 -21.77 -17.57 19.23
CA GLU A 136 -21.91 -18.95 19.72
C GLU A 136 -23.00 -19.09 20.78
N LEU A 137 -23.51 -17.98 21.33
CA LEU A 137 -24.48 -17.96 22.42
C LEU A 137 -25.77 -18.75 22.13
N TRP A 138 -26.48 -18.39 21.06
CA TRP A 138 -27.73 -19.07 20.71
C TRP A 138 -27.53 -20.51 20.27
N PRO A 139 -26.50 -20.84 19.46
CA PRO A 139 -26.15 -22.24 19.22
C PRO A 139 -25.84 -23.05 20.48
N PHE A 140 -25.18 -22.45 21.47
CA PHE A 140 -24.91 -23.09 22.75
C PHE A 140 -26.21 -23.38 23.51
N PHE A 141 -27.14 -22.41 23.61
CA PHE A 141 -28.43 -22.63 24.27
C PHE A 141 -29.29 -23.66 23.53
N LEU A 142 -29.25 -23.66 22.20
CA LEU A 142 -29.88 -24.71 21.40
C LEU A 142 -29.29 -26.09 21.73
N ALA A 143 -27.97 -26.21 21.85
CA ALA A 143 -27.31 -27.47 22.24
C ALA A 143 -27.68 -27.92 23.67
N ALA A 144 -27.81 -26.97 24.59
CA ALA A 144 -28.21 -27.20 25.99
C ALA A 144 -29.69 -27.61 26.13
N PHE A 145 -30.54 -27.27 25.16
CA PHE A 145 -31.94 -27.67 25.12
C PHE A 145 -32.15 -28.99 24.34
N VAL A 146 -31.58 -29.10 23.14
CA VAL A 146 -31.79 -30.25 22.24
C VAL A 146 -31.18 -31.53 22.80
N GLY A 147 -30.02 -31.47 23.45
CA GLY A 147 -29.40 -32.66 24.07
C GLY A 147 -30.31 -33.34 25.10
N PRO A 148 -30.73 -32.63 26.17
CA PRO A 148 -31.69 -33.15 27.14
C PRO A 148 -33.00 -33.60 26.50
N LEU A 149 -33.56 -32.82 25.56
CA LEU A 149 -34.80 -33.15 24.85
C LEU A 149 -34.70 -34.50 24.11
N MET A 150 -33.59 -34.77 23.43
CA MET A 150 -33.36 -36.03 22.72
C MET A 150 -33.11 -37.21 23.66
N SER A 151 -32.61 -36.96 24.87
CA SER A 151 -32.41 -38.01 25.88
C SER A 151 -33.67 -38.35 26.68
N ALA A 152 -34.64 -37.43 26.77
CA ALA A 152 -35.79 -37.56 27.64
C ALA A 152 -36.71 -38.76 27.31
N PRO A 153 -36.96 -39.11 26.03
CA PRO A 153 -37.73 -40.30 25.68
C PRO A 153 -37.08 -41.62 26.13
N VAL A 154 -35.74 -41.67 26.20
CA VAL A 154 -34.99 -42.85 26.67
C VAL A 154 -35.27 -43.10 28.14
N VAL A 155 -35.29 -42.04 28.94
CA VAL A 155 -35.60 -42.12 30.37
C VAL A 155 -37.07 -42.49 30.58
N GLY A 156 -37.99 -41.90 29.81
CA GLY A 156 -39.41 -42.25 29.84
C GLY A 156 -39.69 -43.71 29.45
N ALA A 157 -38.99 -44.23 28.45
CA ALA A 157 -39.05 -45.65 28.08
C ALA A 157 -38.52 -46.56 29.19
N GLY A 158 -37.47 -46.14 29.91
CA GLY A 158 -36.98 -46.84 31.10
C GLY A 158 -38.04 -46.97 32.20
N SER A 159 -38.77 -45.90 32.48
CA SER A 159 -39.89 -45.91 33.44
C SER A 159 -41.03 -46.83 32.99
N LEU A 160 -41.37 -46.86 31.70
CA LEU A 160 -42.35 -47.80 31.15
C LEU A 160 -41.93 -49.26 31.37
N ILE A 161 -40.65 -49.59 31.11
CA ILE A 161 -40.11 -50.94 31.31
C ILE A 161 -40.07 -51.33 32.79
N ALA A 162 -39.89 -50.35 33.69
CA ALA A 162 -39.92 -50.55 35.13
C ALA A 162 -41.35 -50.75 35.69
N GLY A 163 -42.39 -50.50 34.89
CA GLY A 163 -43.80 -50.63 35.29
C GLY A 163 -44.46 -49.34 35.80
N ASP A 164 -43.74 -48.21 35.79
CA ASP A 164 -44.20 -46.92 36.35
C ASP A 164 -45.08 -46.10 35.38
N GLY A 165 -45.30 -46.58 34.16
CA GLY A 165 -46.06 -45.87 33.13
C GLY A 165 -45.30 -44.71 32.46
N TRP A 166 -45.93 -44.05 31.48
CA TRP A 166 -45.36 -42.88 30.81
C TRP A 166 -45.80 -41.58 31.51
N ARG A 167 -44.84 -40.78 31.96
CA ARG A 167 -45.05 -39.60 32.80
C ARG A 167 -44.42 -38.34 32.20
N TRP A 168 -45.24 -37.47 31.61
CA TRP A 168 -44.79 -36.25 30.93
C TRP A 168 -44.14 -35.23 31.88
N ASP A 169 -44.64 -35.13 33.09
CA ASP A 169 -44.12 -34.33 34.19
C ASP A 169 -42.66 -34.68 34.52
N VAL A 170 -42.33 -35.97 34.63
CA VAL A 170 -40.96 -36.47 34.88
C VAL A 170 -40.03 -36.20 33.71
N ILE A 171 -40.53 -36.36 32.48
CA ILE A 171 -39.77 -36.11 31.23
C ILE A 171 -39.46 -34.61 31.07
N LEU A 172 -40.43 -33.74 31.35
CA LEU A 172 -40.23 -32.29 31.31
C LEU A 172 -39.23 -31.84 32.38
N LEU A 173 -39.34 -32.38 33.59
CA LEU A 173 -38.40 -32.12 34.66
C LEU A 173 -36.99 -32.62 34.32
N TRP A 174 -36.85 -33.77 33.66
CA TRP A 174 -35.57 -34.26 33.14
C TRP A 174 -34.92 -33.22 32.22
N CYS A 175 -35.66 -32.67 31.27
CA CYS A 175 -35.17 -31.63 30.36
C CYS A 175 -34.74 -30.37 31.13
N ALA A 176 -35.59 -29.86 32.03
CA ALA A 176 -35.33 -28.61 32.75
C ALA A 176 -34.05 -28.69 33.62
N ARG A 177 -33.87 -29.76 34.39
CA ARG A 177 -32.69 -29.94 35.27
C ARG A 177 -31.39 -30.06 34.48
N ASN A 178 -31.40 -30.86 33.41
CA ASN A 178 -30.21 -31.08 32.60
C ASN A 178 -29.83 -29.83 31.81
N MET A 179 -30.81 -29.12 31.24
CA MET A 179 -30.60 -27.82 30.60
C MET A 179 -30.04 -26.80 31.59
N GLY A 180 -30.65 -26.69 32.79
CA GLY A 180 -30.18 -25.82 33.86
C GLY A 180 -28.72 -26.06 34.24
N SER A 181 -28.34 -27.33 34.40
CA SER A 181 -26.95 -27.69 34.69
C SER A 181 -25.99 -27.29 33.57
N ILE A 182 -26.34 -27.52 32.30
CA ILE A 182 -25.48 -27.17 31.16
C ILE A 182 -25.31 -25.65 31.06
N VAL A 183 -26.42 -24.90 31.17
CA VAL A 183 -26.45 -23.43 31.05
C VAL A 183 -25.68 -22.74 32.19
N VAL A 184 -25.71 -23.30 33.40
CA VAL A 184 -24.99 -22.73 34.54
C VAL A 184 -23.51 -23.12 34.53
N LEU A 185 -23.21 -24.41 34.39
CA LEU A 185 -21.84 -24.91 34.59
C LEU A 185 -20.95 -24.68 33.37
N CYS A 186 -21.45 -24.77 32.14
CA CYS A 186 -20.57 -24.69 30.97
C CYS A 186 -19.97 -23.29 30.75
N PRO A 187 -20.74 -22.19 30.75
CA PRO A 187 -20.19 -20.84 30.60
C PRO A 187 -19.20 -20.48 31.72
N LEU A 188 -19.51 -20.88 32.97
CA LEU A 188 -18.60 -20.72 34.10
C LEU A 188 -17.32 -21.54 33.93
N GLY A 189 -17.44 -22.80 33.51
CA GLY A 189 -16.31 -23.70 33.26
C GLY A 189 -15.40 -23.19 32.14
N PHE A 190 -15.97 -22.69 31.03
CA PHE A 190 -15.21 -22.07 29.94
C PHE A 190 -14.52 -20.76 30.35
N SER A 191 -15.15 -20.00 31.25
CA SER A 191 -14.57 -18.77 31.80
C SER A 191 -13.38 -19.06 32.74
N ILE A 192 -13.52 -20.07 33.61
CA ILE A 192 -12.46 -20.50 34.53
C ILE A 192 -11.28 -21.09 33.74
N SER A 193 -11.55 -21.95 32.78
CA SER A 193 -10.49 -22.56 31.96
C SER A 193 -9.75 -21.54 31.11
N GLU A 194 -10.43 -20.50 30.61
CA GLU A 194 -9.78 -19.39 29.92
C GLU A 194 -8.87 -18.58 30.86
N LEU A 195 -9.33 -18.28 32.07
CA LEU A 195 -8.53 -17.59 33.07
C LEU A 195 -7.28 -18.40 33.45
N VAL A 196 -7.43 -19.71 33.65
CA VAL A 196 -6.31 -20.62 33.94
C VAL A 196 -5.34 -20.67 32.75
N ALA A 197 -5.86 -20.82 31.52
CA ALA A 197 -5.03 -20.87 30.31
C ALA A 197 -4.19 -19.59 30.13
N ARG A 198 -4.79 -18.41 30.36
CA ARG A 198 -4.10 -17.11 30.30
C ARG A 198 -2.95 -16.98 31.32
N ARG A 199 -3.12 -17.54 32.53
CA ARG A 199 -2.06 -17.55 33.56
C ARG A 199 -0.92 -18.51 33.23
N THR A 200 -1.22 -19.63 32.58
CA THR A 200 -0.23 -20.65 32.26
C THR A 200 0.57 -20.39 30.98
N ASP A 201 0.06 -19.56 30.06
CA ASP A 201 0.72 -19.25 28.78
C ASP A 201 0.54 -17.77 28.40
N PRO A 202 1.36 -16.86 28.96
CA PRO A 202 1.20 -15.41 28.75
C PRO A 202 1.69 -14.92 27.38
N VAL A 203 2.31 -15.77 26.54
CA VAL A 203 2.99 -15.38 25.28
C VAL A 203 2.18 -15.76 24.02
N GLY A 204 0.94 -16.22 24.18
CA GLY A 204 0.08 -16.57 23.04
C GLY A 204 -0.27 -15.36 22.15
N PRO A 205 -0.37 -15.52 20.81
CA PRO A 205 -0.65 -14.46 19.83
C PRO A 205 -2.13 -14.04 19.82
N GLY A 206 -2.79 -14.02 20.97
CA GLY A 206 -4.14 -13.48 21.09
C GLY A 206 -4.08 -11.95 21.03
N PRO A 207 -5.07 -11.27 20.43
CA PRO A 207 -5.17 -9.82 20.55
C PRO A 207 -5.11 -9.47 22.03
N ARG A 208 -4.21 -8.56 22.39
CA ARG A 208 -4.23 -7.89 23.69
C ARG A 208 -5.54 -7.11 23.73
N THR A 209 -6.63 -7.77 24.11
CA THR A 209 -7.84 -7.06 24.52
C THR A 209 -7.37 -6.22 25.70
N ARG A 210 -7.26 -4.90 25.51
CA ARG A 210 -7.20 -3.96 26.64
C ARG A 210 -8.25 -4.47 27.61
N ALA A 211 -7.82 -4.79 28.84
CA ALA A 211 -8.75 -5.26 29.84
C ALA A 211 -9.90 -4.25 29.88
N SER A 212 -11.12 -4.71 29.59
CA SER A 212 -12.33 -3.92 29.76
C SER A 212 -12.16 -3.16 31.08
N ALA A 213 -12.41 -1.84 31.06
CA ALA A 213 -12.09 -0.95 32.17
C ALA A 213 -12.36 -1.63 33.52
N PRO A 214 -11.39 -1.62 34.46
CA PRO A 214 -11.49 -2.42 35.68
C PRO A 214 -12.81 -2.11 36.36
N SER A 215 -13.70 -3.10 36.43
CA SER A 215 -14.96 -2.94 37.13
C SER A 215 -14.66 -2.49 38.54
N ARG A 216 -15.33 -1.43 38.99
CA ARG A 216 -15.00 -0.82 40.28
C ARG A 216 -15.18 -1.89 41.37
N PRO A 217 -14.29 -1.99 42.37
CA PRO A 217 -14.38 -3.03 43.39
C PRO A 217 -15.74 -3.05 44.10
N GLY A 218 -16.40 -1.90 44.22
CA GLY A 218 -17.78 -1.80 44.72
C GLY A 218 -18.83 -2.45 43.82
N GLU A 219 -18.68 -2.41 42.50
CA GLU A 219 -19.59 -3.10 41.55
C GLU A 219 -19.40 -4.61 41.62
N GLN A 220 -18.15 -5.07 41.78
CA GLN A 220 -17.85 -6.49 41.97
C GLN A 220 -18.43 -7.01 43.29
N LEU A 221 -18.32 -6.26 44.39
CA LEU A 221 -18.93 -6.59 45.68
C LEU A 221 -20.47 -6.64 45.58
N LEU A 222 -21.07 -5.66 44.89
CA LEU A 222 -22.52 -5.59 44.69
C LEU A 222 -23.05 -6.79 43.89
N VAL A 223 -22.39 -7.17 42.79
CA VAL A 223 -22.82 -8.33 42.00
C VAL A 223 -22.47 -9.65 42.67
N LEU A 224 -21.25 -9.87 43.13
CA LEU A 224 -20.81 -11.20 43.55
C LEU A 224 -21.24 -11.58 44.96
N VAL A 225 -21.55 -10.60 45.81
CA VAL A 225 -21.90 -10.85 47.22
C VAL A 225 -23.31 -10.36 47.53
N ILE A 226 -23.60 -9.09 47.28
CA ILE A 226 -24.88 -8.49 47.69
C ILE A 226 -26.03 -9.04 46.84
N SER A 227 -25.86 -9.19 45.52
CA SER A 227 -26.94 -9.70 44.66
C SER A 227 -27.33 -11.14 45.00
N PRO A 228 -26.42 -12.14 45.10
CA PRO A 228 -26.77 -13.48 45.59
C PRO A 228 -27.36 -13.47 47.00
N ALA A 229 -26.88 -12.61 47.90
CA ALA A 229 -27.43 -12.47 49.25
C ALA A 229 -28.86 -11.92 49.23
N LEU A 230 -29.17 -10.96 48.35
CA LEU A 230 -30.52 -10.45 48.13
C LEU A 230 -31.44 -11.52 47.54
N HIS A 231 -30.94 -12.33 46.60
CA HIS A 231 -31.69 -13.49 46.09
C HIS A 231 -31.97 -14.47 47.24
N ALA A 232 -30.97 -14.79 48.07
CA ALA A 232 -31.15 -15.67 49.21
C ALA A 232 -32.14 -15.11 50.25
N LEU A 233 -32.04 -13.82 50.57
CA LEU A 233 -32.95 -13.14 51.51
C LEU A 233 -34.39 -13.15 51.01
N TRP A 234 -34.61 -12.85 49.74
CA TRP A 234 -35.93 -12.85 49.12
C TRP A 234 -36.54 -14.26 49.11
N PHE A 235 -35.71 -15.27 48.81
CA PHE A 235 -36.13 -16.67 48.83
C PHE A 235 -36.40 -17.20 50.26
N LEU A 236 -35.84 -16.59 51.30
CA LEU A 236 -36.07 -17.00 52.69
C LEU A 236 -37.23 -16.24 53.36
N GLY A 237 -37.47 -14.98 52.97
CA GLY A 237 -38.35 -14.06 53.68
C GLY A 237 -39.73 -13.82 53.04
N MET A 238 -39.93 -14.16 51.76
CA MET A 238 -41.19 -13.92 51.04
C MET A 238 -41.68 -15.21 50.36
N ASN A 239 -42.18 -16.15 51.17
CA ASN A 239 -42.70 -17.43 50.68
C ASN A 239 -44.10 -17.32 50.04
N ASP A 240 -44.85 -16.24 50.34
CA ASP A 240 -46.27 -16.15 50.00
C ASP A 240 -46.56 -15.46 48.65
N ILE A 241 -45.54 -14.89 48.00
CA ILE A 241 -45.70 -14.16 46.74
C ILE A 241 -44.56 -14.49 45.77
N ALA A 242 -44.90 -14.90 44.54
CA ALA A 242 -43.96 -15.19 43.44
C ALA A 242 -43.32 -13.91 42.84
N LEU A 243 -42.90 -12.95 43.67
CA LEU A 243 -42.27 -11.67 43.28
C LEU A 243 -40.75 -11.79 43.05
N VAL A 244 -40.29 -12.87 42.42
CA VAL A 244 -38.86 -13.12 42.16
C VAL A 244 -38.38 -12.43 40.88
N PHE A 245 -39.30 -12.07 39.98
CA PHE A 245 -39.01 -11.47 38.68
C PHE A 245 -38.28 -10.11 38.75
N PRO A 246 -38.50 -9.21 39.73
CA PRO A 246 -37.70 -7.99 39.89
C PRO A 246 -36.20 -8.26 40.09
N LEU A 247 -35.82 -9.43 40.63
CA LEU A 247 -34.41 -9.80 40.78
C LEU A 247 -33.72 -10.08 39.44
N LEU A 248 -34.47 -10.33 38.35
CA LEU A 248 -33.92 -10.38 37.00
C LEU A 248 -33.27 -9.05 36.59
N ALA A 249 -33.74 -7.92 37.15
CA ALA A 249 -33.11 -6.62 36.90
C ALA A 249 -31.66 -6.58 37.39
N LEU A 250 -31.31 -7.33 38.45
CA LEU A 250 -29.93 -7.46 38.92
C LEU A 250 -29.06 -8.28 37.95
N ALA A 251 -29.62 -9.31 37.34
CA ALA A 251 -28.96 -10.08 36.29
C ALA A 251 -28.74 -9.25 35.02
N CYS A 252 -29.74 -8.45 34.62
CA CYS A 252 -29.62 -7.48 33.53
C CYS A 252 -28.54 -6.43 33.83
N TRP A 253 -28.56 -5.87 35.05
CA TRP A 253 -27.57 -4.89 35.49
C TRP A 253 -26.16 -5.46 35.47
N ALA A 254 -25.97 -6.67 35.99
CA ALA A 254 -24.70 -7.39 35.92
C ALA A 254 -24.26 -7.61 34.46
N GLY A 255 -25.16 -8.03 33.58
CA GLY A 255 -24.89 -8.23 32.15
C GLY A 255 -24.44 -6.96 31.41
N VAL A 256 -25.00 -5.79 31.75
CA VAL A 256 -24.61 -4.52 31.10
C VAL A 256 -23.34 -3.91 31.72
N ARG A 257 -22.95 -4.30 32.94
CA ARG A 257 -21.86 -3.66 33.69
C ARG A 257 -20.63 -4.52 33.91
N LEU A 258 -20.73 -5.84 33.86
CA LEU A 258 -19.62 -6.75 34.15
C LEU A 258 -19.28 -7.66 32.96
N PRO A 259 -18.00 -8.08 32.85
CA PRO A 259 -17.54 -8.99 31.80
C PRO A 259 -18.17 -10.37 31.96
N ALA A 260 -18.34 -11.07 30.83
CA ALA A 260 -19.03 -12.37 30.77
C ALA A 260 -18.52 -13.43 31.79
N PRO A 261 -17.22 -13.51 32.14
CA PRO A 261 -16.74 -14.40 33.21
C PRO A 261 -17.34 -14.10 34.59
N LEU A 262 -17.45 -12.81 34.96
CA LEU A 262 -18.02 -12.41 36.25
C LEU A 262 -19.54 -12.61 36.27
N VAL A 263 -20.21 -12.38 35.14
CA VAL A 263 -21.65 -12.63 35.01
C VAL A 263 -21.96 -14.13 35.06
N SER A 264 -21.10 -14.97 34.48
CA SER A 264 -21.22 -16.43 34.59
C SER A 264 -21.02 -16.92 36.04
N LEU A 265 -20.08 -16.32 36.78
CA LEU A 265 -19.88 -16.59 38.20
C LEU A 265 -21.08 -16.16 39.03
N HIS A 266 -21.61 -14.96 38.79
CA HIS A 266 -22.84 -14.46 39.43
C HIS A 266 -24.02 -15.39 39.18
N GLY A 267 -24.27 -15.78 37.93
CA GLY A 267 -25.33 -16.72 37.58
C GLY A 267 -25.18 -18.06 38.31
N GLY A 268 -23.94 -18.58 38.43
CA GLY A 268 -23.64 -19.77 39.21
C GLY A 268 -23.92 -19.61 40.71
N LEU A 269 -23.55 -18.49 41.32
CA LEU A 269 -23.83 -18.21 42.74
C LEU A 269 -25.33 -18.07 43.01
N VAL A 270 -26.06 -17.37 42.13
CA VAL A 270 -27.52 -17.26 42.20
C VAL A 270 -28.17 -18.64 42.03
N ALA A 271 -27.70 -19.45 41.07
CA ALA A 271 -28.18 -20.82 40.88
C ALA A 271 -28.03 -21.67 42.15
N VAL A 272 -26.84 -21.65 42.77
CA VAL A 272 -26.56 -22.39 44.01
C VAL A 272 -27.44 -21.89 45.17
N ALA A 273 -27.63 -20.57 45.30
CA ALA A 273 -28.48 -20.01 46.34
C ALA A 273 -29.95 -20.40 46.15
N CYS A 274 -30.51 -20.19 44.96
CA CYS A 274 -31.91 -20.50 44.66
C CYS A 274 -32.20 -22.00 44.84
N ILE A 275 -31.37 -22.85 44.24
CA ILE A 275 -31.52 -24.31 44.32
C ILE A 275 -31.26 -24.80 45.75
N GLY A 276 -30.24 -24.29 46.45
CA GLY A 276 -29.94 -24.70 47.82
C GLY A 276 -31.09 -24.38 48.79
N ILE A 277 -31.70 -23.21 48.66
CA ILE A 277 -32.82 -22.81 49.52
C ILE A 277 -34.08 -23.60 49.20
N THR A 278 -34.37 -23.82 47.91
CA THR A 278 -35.48 -24.70 47.48
C THR A 278 -35.30 -26.14 47.95
N ALA A 279 -34.06 -26.65 48.07
CA ALA A 279 -33.78 -27.98 48.61
C ALA A 279 -34.05 -28.09 50.11
N LEU A 280 -33.97 -26.97 50.85
CA LEU A 280 -34.29 -26.89 52.27
C LEU A 280 -35.80 -26.73 52.54
N GLY A 281 -36.64 -26.87 51.50
CA GLY A 281 -38.09 -26.66 51.63
C GLY A 281 -38.45 -25.21 51.94
N ARG A 282 -37.66 -24.25 51.45
CA ARG A 282 -37.99 -22.81 51.48
C ARG A 282 -37.94 -22.20 50.09
N GLY A 283 -38.72 -21.14 49.85
CA GLY A 283 -38.68 -20.44 48.59
C GLY A 283 -40.05 -20.08 48.02
N PRO A 284 -40.05 -19.14 47.07
CA PRO A 284 -41.25 -18.53 46.49
C PRO A 284 -41.97 -19.43 45.47
N PHE A 285 -41.38 -20.58 45.14
CA PHE A 285 -41.95 -21.57 44.23
C PHE A 285 -42.56 -22.76 44.96
N LEU A 286 -42.55 -22.75 46.30
CA LEU A 286 -43.21 -23.77 47.11
C LEU A 286 -44.70 -23.46 47.23
N GLY A 287 -45.52 -24.51 47.25
CA GLY A 287 -46.98 -24.39 47.37
C GLY A 287 -47.71 -24.21 46.03
N ILE A 288 -47.04 -24.40 44.89
CA ILE A 288 -47.66 -24.40 43.55
C ILE A 288 -48.47 -25.70 43.30
N GLY A 289 -48.30 -26.72 44.15
CA GLY A 289 -49.17 -27.89 44.24
C GLY A 289 -48.41 -29.21 44.15
N ASP A 290 -47.63 -29.43 43.08
CA ASP A 290 -46.85 -30.65 42.83
C ASP A 290 -45.34 -30.37 42.94
N PRO A 291 -44.58 -31.11 43.80
CA PRO A 291 -43.13 -30.97 43.94
C PRO A 291 -42.34 -31.00 42.61
N ILE A 292 -42.84 -31.73 41.60
CA ILE A 292 -42.20 -31.79 40.28
C ILE A 292 -42.24 -30.43 39.56
N VAL A 293 -43.36 -29.72 39.68
CA VAL A 293 -43.57 -28.40 39.09
C VAL A 293 -42.70 -27.37 39.79
N GLU A 294 -42.59 -27.44 41.12
CA GLU A 294 -41.75 -26.52 41.92
C GLU A 294 -40.28 -26.59 41.49
N ILE A 295 -39.76 -27.80 41.33
CA ILE A 295 -38.39 -28.01 40.86
C ILE A 295 -38.25 -27.51 39.41
N ALA A 296 -39.18 -27.84 38.51
CA ALA A 296 -39.12 -27.40 37.12
C ALA A 296 -39.10 -25.88 36.97
N VAL A 297 -39.95 -25.17 37.72
CA VAL A 297 -40.02 -23.69 37.71
C VAL A 297 -38.72 -23.08 38.27
N SER A 298 -38.16 -23.65 39.35
CA SER A 298 -36.88 -23.18 39.90
C SER A 298 -35.73 -23.32 38.90
N GLN A 299 -35.67 -24.44 38.15
CA GLN A 299 -34.66 -24.64 37.11
C GLN A 299 -34.83 -23.66 35.96
N LEU A 300 -36.07 -23.43 35.51
CA LEU A 300 -36.36 -22.49 34.43
C LEU A 300 -36.00 -21.05 34.82
N TYR A 301 -36.26 -20.65 36.07
CA TYR A 301 -35.85 -19.34 36.58
C TYR A 301 -34.33 -19.16 36.56
N VAL A 302 -33.57 -20.16 37.02
CA VAL A 302 -32.10 -20.12 37.02
C VAL A 302 -31.54 -20.07 35.59
N VAL A 303 -32.11 -20.84 34.67
CA VAL A 303 -31.77 -20.78 33.24
C VAL A 303 -32.00 -19.38 32.71
N LEU A 304 -33.15 -18.77 33.00
CA LEU A 304 -33.51 -17.43 32.53
C LEU A 304 -32.51 -16.36 33.04
N VAL A 305 -32.17 -16.40 34.33
CA VAL A 305 -31.16 -15.51 34.95
C VAL A 305 -29.82 -15.61 34.19
N CYS A 306 -29.34 -16.83 33.96
CA CYS A 306 -28.05 -17.05 33.30
C CYS A 306 -28.09 -16.64 31.81
N VAL A 307 -29.18 -16.97 31.10
CA VAL A 307 -29.36 -16.63 29.68
C VAL A 307 -29.35 -15.12 29.48
N ILE A 308 -30.15 -14.39 30.26
CA ILE A 308 -30.27 -12.93 30.14
C ILE A 308 -28.93 -12.26 30.49
N GLY A 309 -28.33 -12.63 31.62
CA GLY A 309 -27.05 -12.06 32.06
C GLY A 309 -25.95 -12.28 31.02
N LEU A 310 -25.79 -13.53 30.55
CA LEU A 310 -24.76 -13.88 29.58
C LEU A 310 -25.00 -13.24 28.21
N ALA A 311 -26.25 -13.14 27.76
CA ALA A 311 -26.60 -12.49 26.49
C ALA A 311 -26.19 -11.01 26.48
N LEU A 312 -26.52 -10.28 27.54
CA LEU A 312 -26.17 -8.87 27.68
C LEU A 312 -24.65 -8.68 27.82
N ALA A 313 -23.99 -9.53 28.61
CA ALA A 313 -22.54 -9.46 28.81
C ALA A 313 -21.77 -9.70 27.52
N LEU A 314 -22.12 -10.74 26.76
CA LEU A 314 -21.45 -11.06 25.50
C LEU A 314 -21.72 -10.03 24.40
N ASP A 315 -22.91 -9.45 24.34
CA ASP A 315 -23.23 -8.39 23.38
C ASP A 315 -22.42 -7.12 23.68
N ARG A 316 -22.33 -6.74 24.95
CA ARG A 316 -21.51 -5.62 25.41
C ARG A 316 -20.03 -5.87 25.16
N ASP A 317 -19.49 -7.01 25.56
CA ASP A 317 -18.07 -7.35 25.36
C ASP A 317 -17.71 -7.31 23.85
N ALA A 318 -18.62 -7.71 22.96
CA ALA A 318 -18.43 -7.59 21.52
C ALA A 318 -18.45 -6.13 21.02
N ARG A 319 -19.34 -5.29 21.57
CA ARG A 319 -19.41 -3.86 21.24
C ARG A 319 -18.15 -3.12 21.68
N ASP A 320 -17.65 -3.40 22.88
CA ASP A 320 -16.46 -2.75 23.44
C ASP A 320 -15.24 -3.04 22.55
N VAL A 321 -15.03 -4.30 22.17
CA VAL A 321 -13.92 -4.70 21.27
C VAL A 321 -14.00 -4.00 19.91
N LEU A 322 -15.21 -3.86 19.33
CA LEU A 322 -15.39 -3.17 18.06
C LEU A 322 -15.17 -1.65 18.19
N SER A 323 -15.64 -1.05 19.27
CA SER A 323 -15.45 0.38 19.55
C SER A 323 -13.97 0.73 19.72
N ASP A 324 -13.23 -0.10 20.46
CA ASP A 324 -11.78 0.06 20.64
C ASP A 324 -11.04 -0.07 19.30
N ALA A 325 -11.36 -1.10 18.51
CA ALA A 325 -10.74 -1.30 17.20
C ALA A 325 -11.02 -0.14 16.24
N LEU A 326 -12.21 0.46 16.30
CA LEU A 326 -12.55 1.63 15.49
C LEU A 326 -11.78 2.88 15.94
N ALA A 327 -11.64 3.10 17.25
CA ALA A 327 -10.85 4.20 17.79
C ALA A 327 -9.38 4.07 17.39
N ASP A 328 -8.79 2.89 17.56
CA ASP A 328 -7.40 2.63 17.17
C ASP A 328 -7.19 2.83 15.65
N ALA A 329 -8.12 2.39 14.81
CA ALA A 329 -8.04 2.60 13.36
C ALA A 329 -8.17 4.08 12.96
N ARG A 330 -9.04 4.83 13.64
CA ARG A 330 -9.19 6.28 13.44
C ARG A 330 -7.91 7.02 13.82
N ASP A 331 -7.32 6.71 14.97
CA ASP A 331 -6.09 7.34 15.44
C ASP A 331 -4.92 7.06 14.50
N GLN A 332 -4.81 5.82 13.98
CA GLN A 332 -3.82 5.47 12.97
C GLN A 332 -4.00 6.27 11.67
N ALA A 333 -5.23 6.38 11.18
CA ALA A 333 -5.53 7.15 9.96
C ALA A 333 -5.19 8.64 10.13
N GLN A 334 -5.52 9.23 11.28
CA GLN A 334 -5.19 10.62 11.57
C GLN A 334 -3.67 10.83 11.65
N ALA A 335 -2.95 9.97 12.36
CA ALA A 335 -1.48 10.07 12.46
C ALA A 335 -0.79 9.96 11.09
N GLN A 336 -1.30 9.11 10.20
CA GLN A 336 -0.80 8.98 8.83
C GLN A 336 -1.10 10.24 8.00
N ALA A 337 -2.29 10.84 8.15
CA ALA A 337 -2.65 12.10 7.49
C ALA A 337 -1.76 13.26 7.95
N ASP A 338 -1.53 13.39 9.27
CA ASP A 338 -0.68 14.43 9.86
C ASP A 338 0.78 14.30 9.38
N LEU A 339 1.29 13.06 9.27
CA LEU A 339 2.62 12.78 8.71
C LEU A 339 2.73 13.22 7.25
N PHE A 340 1.78 12.81 6.40
CA PHE A 340 1.79 13.22 4.98
C PHE A 340 1.64 14.73 4.82
N GLY A 341 0.76 15.37 5.59
CA GLY A 341 0.60 16.82 5.60
C GLY A 341 1.90 17.53 5.98
N THR A 342 2.62 17.02 6.99
CA THR A 342 3.92 17.56 7.41
C THR A 342 4.99 17.40 6.33
N ILE A 343 5.07 16.23 5.69
CA ILE A 343 6.01 15.99 4.57
C ILE A 343 5.69 16.97 3.44
N ILE A 344 4.45 16.98 2.93
CA ILE A 344 4.04 17.81 1.80
C ILE A 344 4.29 19.30 2.07
N ASN A 345 4.03 19.78 3.29
CA ASN A 345 4.22 21.19 3.64
C ASN A 345 5.68 21.61 3.84
N THR A 346 6.59 20.66 4.08
CA THR A 346 8.03 20.91 4.26
C THR A 346 8.85 20.73 2.97
N MET A 347 8.24 20.19 1.91
CA MET A 347 8.89 20.07 0.60
C MET A 347 9.25 21.43 0.01
N SER A 348 10.40 21.50 -0.68
CA SER A 348 10.82 22.65 -1.47
C SER A 348 10.05 22.75 -2.80
N GLU A 349 9.63 21.61 -3.35
CA GLU A 349 8.81 21.52 -4.56
C GLU A 349 7.35 21.85 -4.26
N GLY A 350 6.71 22.52 -5.22
CA GLY A 350 5.29 22.78 -5.15
C GLY A 350 4.48 21.52 -5.42
N VAL A 351 3.50 21.23 -4.58
CA VAL A 351 2.53 20.15 -4.80
C VAL A 351 1.14 20.77 -4.84
N ARG A 352 0.42 20.49 -5.93
CA ARG A 352 -0.96 20.90 -6.16
C ARG A 352 -1.78 19.70 -6.59
N VAL A 353 -2.88 19.43 -5.90
CA VAL A 353 -3.82 18.35 -6.24
C VAL A 353 -5.15 18.97 -6.61
N VAL A 354 -5.72 18.52 -7.73
CA VAL A 354 -7.06 18.90 -8.17
C VAL A 354 -7.95 17.68 -8.34
N ASP A 355 -9.25 17.86 -8.15
CA ASP A 355 -10.26 16.85 -8.46
C ASP A 355 -10.51 16.72 -9.98
N ARG A 356 -11.56 16.00 -10.38
CA ARG A 356 -11.92 15.80 -11.80
C ARG A 356 -12.49 17.05 -12.45
N GLU A 357 -13.15 17.88 -11.65
CA GLU A 357 -13.77 19.13 -12.04
C GLU A 357 -12.72 20.26 -12.15
N GLY A 358 -11.53 20.05 -11.58
CA GLY A 358 -10.40 20.98 -11.57
C GLY A 358 -10.31 21.84 -10.32
N ALA A 359 -11.12 21.57 -9.29
CA ALA A 359 -11.06 22.26 -8.01
C ALA A 359 -9.83 21.83 -7.21
N VAL A 360 -9.17 22.77 -6.55
CA VAL A 360 -7.95 22.51 -5.78
C VAL A 360 -8.32 21.82 -4.47
N MET A 361 -7.80 20.60 -4.26
CA MET A 361 -7.99 19.83 -3.03
C MET A 361 -6.84 20.04 -2.05
N VAL A 362 -5.61 20.12 -2.56
CA VAL A 362 -4.40 20.30 -1.75
C VAL A 362 -3.47 21.25 -2.48
N ARG A 363 -2.92 22.22 -1.77
CA ARG A 363 -1.83 23.07 -2.25
C ARG A 363 -0.87 23.33 -1.10
N ASN A 364 0.39 22.93 -1.27
CA ASN A 364 1.42 23.16 -0.25
C ASN A 364 1.98 24.60 -0.33
N PRO A 365 2.70 25.08 0.71
CA PRO A 365 3.25 26.43 0.73
C PRO A 365 4.19 26.74 -0.44
N ALA A 366 4.96 25.74 -0.91
CA ALA A 366 5.85 25.92 -2.06
C ALA A 366 5.07 26.19 -3.36
N ALA A 367 3.99 25.44 -3.64
CA ALA A 367 3.13 25.68 -4.79
C ALA A 367 2.45 27.05 -4.72
N THR A 368 1.99 27.45 -3.53
CA THR A 368 1.44 28.80 -3.31
C THR A 368 2.47 29.87 -3.64
N ARG A 369 3.72 29.74 -3.19
CA ARG A 369 4.79 30.71 -3.50
C ARG A 369 5.09 30.78 -5.00
N LEU A 370 5.16 29.63 -5.67
CA LEU A 370 5.50 29.57 -7.11
C LEU A 370 4.37 30.15 -7.99
N LEU A 371 3.12 29.83 -7.68
CA LEU A 371 1.97 30.21 -8.53
C LEU A 371 1.41 31.61 -8.19
N LEU A 372 1.32 31.93 -6.90
CA LEU A 372 0.62 33.13 -6.41
C LEU A 372 1.56 34.21 -5.85
N GLY A 373 2.82 33.86 -5.59
CA GLY A 373 3.83 34.75 -5.01
C GLY A 373 3.91 34.67 -3.48
N ALA A 374 4.97 35.27 -2.92
CA ALA A 374 5.32 35.16 -1.50
C ALA A 374 4.27 35.80 -0.55
N HIS A 375 3.60 36.87 -0.99
CA HIS A 375 2.61 37.58 -0.17
C HIS A 375 1.35 36.74 0.12
N HIS A 376 0.99 35.79 -0.76
CA HIS A 376 -0.14 34.87 -0.56
C HIS A 376 0.22 33.64 0.29
N ALA A 377 1.50 33.38 0.54
CA ALA A 377 1.93 32.28 1.40
C ALA A 377 1.78 32.57 2.91
N LEU A 378 1.55 33.84 3.28
CA LEU A 378 1.34 34.30 4.66
C LEU A 378 -0.15 34.50 5.01
N ALA A 379 -1.04 34.53 4.02
CA ALA A 379 -2.48 34.62 4.23
C ALA A 379 -3.03 33.20 4.45
N THR A 380 -3.48 32.91 5.66
CA THR A 380 -4.17 31.64 6.00
C THR A 380 -5.59 31.56 5.44
N ASP A 381 -6.13 32.68 4.96
CA ASP A 381 -7.41 32.78 4.25
C ASP A 381 -7.14 33.29 2.83
N VAL A 382 -7.13 32.40 1.86
CA VAL A 382 -7.37 32.78 0.45
C VAL A 382 -8.72 32.19 0.11
N ASP A 383 -9.67 33.05 -0.28
CA ASP A 383 -10.98 32.67 -0.81
C ASP A 383 -10.82 31.54 -1.86
N ASP A 384 -11.14 30.32 -1.45
CA ASP A 384 -11.27 29.14 -2.30
C ASP A 384 -12.48 29.36 -3.22
N THR A 385 -12.27 30.13 -4.29
CA THR A 385 -13.19 30.08 -5.42
C THR A 385 -13.04 28.68 -6.04
N PRO A 386 -14.13 27.88 -6.12
CA PRO A 386 -14.08 26.44 -6.38
C PRO A 386 -13.55 26.04 -7.77
N THR A 387 -13.14 27.00 -8.62
CA THR A 387 -12.71 26.72 -9.99
C THR A 387 -11.20 26.55 -10.16
N GLY A 388 -10.36 26.95 -9.19
CA GLY A 388 -8.90 26.78 -9.30
C GLY A 388 -8.28 27.47 -10.55
N ILE A 389 -8.93 28.51 -11.09
CA ILE A 389 -8.47 29.23 -12.29
C ILE A 389 -7.54 30.39 -11.91
N SER A 390 -7.69 30.97 -10.72
CA SER A 390 -6.90 32.13 -10.28
C SER A 390 -5.42 31.81 -10.05
N ASP A 391 -5.08 30.57 -9.66
CA ASP A 391 -3.69 30.16 -9.39
C ASP A 391 -2.93 29.70 -10.63
N VAL A 392 -3.62 29.52 -11.76
CA VAL A 392 -3.00 29.14 -13.06
C VAL A 392 -3.06 30.26 -14.10
N ALA A 393 -3.68 31.41 -13.77
CA ALA A 393 -3.81 32.56 -14.67
C ALA A 393 -2.46 33.19 -15.08
N GLY A 394 -1.43 33.00 -14.25
CA GLY A 394 -0.07 33.49 -14.49
C GLY A 394 0.80 32.60 -15.37
N ILE A 395 0.31 31.42 -15.78
CA ILE A 395 1.08 30.44 -16.53
C ILE A 395 1.05 30.75 -18.03
N ARG A 396 2.23 30.75 -18.66
CA ARG A 396 2.45 31.11 -20.05
C ARG A 396 3.42 30.13 -20.72
N GLY A 397 3.39 30.06 -22.04
CA GLY A 397 4.44 29.41 -22.82
C GLY A 397 5.78 30.13 -22.63
N LEU A 398 6.89 29.47 -22.98
CA LEU A 398 8.24 30.08 -22.91
C LEU A 398 8.42 31.27 -23.87
N ASP A 399 7.54 31.40 -24.86
CA ASP A 399 7.42 32.54 -25.77
C ASP A 399 6.65 33.74 -25.15
N GLY A 400 6.16 33.59 -23.91
CA GLY A 400 5.34 34.58 -23.21
C GLY A 400 3.86 34.56 -23.59
N ALA A 401 3.43 33.70 -24.52
CA ALA A 401 2.05 33.59 -24.94
C ALA A 401 1.18 32.98 -23.82
N ALA A 402 -0.06 33.45 -23.71
CA ALA A 402 -1.01 32.84 -22.79
C ALA A 402 -1.41 31.45 -23.29
N LEU A 403 -1.40 30.45 -22.40
CA LEU A 403 -1.83 29.10 -22.74
C LEU A 403 -3.36 29.03 -22.85
N ALA A 404 -3.86 28.23 -23.80
CA ALA A 404 -5.28 27.91 -23.82
C ALA A 404 -5.64 27.08 -22.58
N PRO A 405 -6.88 27.18 -22.04
CA PRO A 405 -7.27 26.42 -20.86
C PRO A 405 -7.13 24.90 -21.00
N THR A 406 -7.22 24.36 -22.23
CA THR A 406 -7.03 22.94 -22.53
C THR A 406 -5.56 22.49 -22.43
N ASP A 407 -4.63 23.43 -22.64
CA ASP A 407 -3.20 23.15 -22.72
C ASP A 407 -2.50 23.26 -21.37
N LEU A 408 -3.23 23.73 -20.35
CA LEU A 408 -2.76 23.72 -18.97
C LEU A 408 -2.35 22.30 -18.54
N PRO A 409 -1.21 22.13 -17.83
CA PRO A 409 -0.65 20.81 -17.52
C PRO A 409 -1.67 19.83 -16.91
N PHE A 410 -2.44 20.27 -15.91
CA PHE A 410 -3.41 19.40 -15.25
C PHE A 410 -4.60 19.03 -16.14
N ARG A 411 -5.02 19.91 -17.06
CA ARG A 411 -6.12 19.67 -18.02
C ARG A 411 -5.70 18.66 -19.07
N ARG A 412 -4.46 18.75 -19.56
CA ARG A 412 -3.86 17.74 -20.45
C ARG A 412 -3.81 16.36 -19.77
N SER A 413 -3.43 16.31 -18.50
CA SER A 413 -3.41 15.06 -17.73
C SER A 413 -4.79 14.47 -17.48
N LEU A 414 -5.78 15.31 -17.15
CA LEU A 414 -7.20 14.89 -17.06
C LEU A 414 -7.72 14.35 -18.40
N ALA A 415 -7.29 14.93 -19.52
CA ALA A 415 -7.60 14.44 -20.87
C ALA A 415 -6.81 13.18 -21.27
N GLY A 416 -5.89 12.70 -20.42
CA GLY A 416 -5.14 11.46 -20.61
C GLY A 416 -3.75 11.58 -21.23
N SER A 417 -3.23 12.80 -21.38
CA SER A 417 -1.84 13.03 -21.81
C SER A 417 -0.87 12.88 -20.63
N ASP A 418 0.30 12.28 -20.84
CA ASP A 418 1.40 12.37 -19.86
C ASP A 418 2.05 13.75 -19.98
N VAL A 419 2.31 14.40 -18.85
CA VAL A 419 3.01 15.70 -18.80
C VAL A 419 4.12 15.56 -17.78
N ARG A 420 5.37 15.63 -18.26
CA ARG A 420 6.57 15.54 -17.45
C ARG A 420 7.54 16.64 -17.86
N ASP A 421 8.13 17.28 -16.86
CA ASP A 421 9.18 18.29 -17.02
C ASP A 421 8.83 19.35 -18.08
N LEU A 422 7.56 19.74 -18.13
CA LEU A 422 7.09 20.77 -19.05
C LEU A 422 7.43 22.14 -18.46
N ASP A 423 8.40 22.80 -19.06
CA ASP A 423 8.83 24.14 -18.64
C ASP A 423 7.86 25.20 -19.15
N LEU A 424 7.32 25.98 -18.21
CA LEU A 424 6.42 27.09 -18.50
C LEU A 424 6.88 28.34 -17.73
N LEU A 425 6.56 29.51 -18.27
CA LEU A 425 6.75 30.76 -17.57
C LEU A 425 5.60 30.96 -16.58
N VAL A 426 5.96 31.25 -15.33
CA VAL A 426 5.00 31.56 -14.28
C VAL A 426 5.26 32.98 -13.81
N ARG A 427 4.25 33.83 -14.02
CA ARG A 427 4.22 35.20 -13.51
C ARG A 427 3.14 35.32 -12.44
N PRO A 428 3.51 35.46 -11.16
CA PRO A 428 2.53 35.62 -10.09
C PRO A 428 1.58 36.78 -10.38
N ALA A 429 0.27 36.61 -10.15
CA ALA A 429 -0.73 37.65 -10.41
C ALA A 429 -0.50 38.94 -9.60
N THR A 430 0.27 38.86 -8.52
CA THR A 430 0.64 39.97 -7.64
C THR A 430 1.97 40.64 -8.00
N ALA A 431 2.71 40.13 -8.97
CA ALA A 431 4.01 40.66 -9.36
C ALA A 431 3.86 42.00 -10.10
N LEU A 432 4.31 43.08 -9.46
CA LEU A 432 4.36 44.43 -10.04
C LEU A 432 5.51 44.59 -11.05
N ASP A 433 6.59 43.81 -10.90
CA ASP A 433 7.78 43.86 -11.75
C ASP A 433 7.96 42.60 -12.61
N ALA A 434 8.62 42.76 -13.77
CA ALA A 434 9.01 41.64 -14.64
C ALA A 434 10.10 40.75 -14.03
N ALA A 435 10.72 41.18 -12.92
CA ALA A 435 11.80 40.45 -12.24
C ALA A 435 11.33 39.21 -11.45
N ASP A 436 10.02 39.06 -11.22
CA ASP A 436 9.43 37.91 -10.51
C ASP A 436 9.01 36.77 -11.44
N GLU A 437 9.29 36.87 -12.74
CA GLU A 437 9.03 35.81 -13.70
C GLU A 437 9.97 34.62 -13.48
N ARG A 438 9.39 33.42 -13.46
CA ARG A 438 10.11 32.17 -13.19
C ARG A 438 9.84 31.16 -14.28
N ILE A 439 10.84 30.34 -14.58
CA ILE A 439 10.66 29.11 -15.36
C ILE A 439 10.38 27.98 -14.38
N VAL A 440 9.19 27.41 -14.47
CA VAL A 440 8.74 26.33 -13.58
C VAL A 440 8.48 25.09 -14.43
N ALA A 441 9.08 23.98 -14.04
CA ALA A 441 8.83 22.66 -14.61
C ALA A 441 7.58 22.05 -13.98
N PHE A 442 6.67 21.56 -14.82
CA PHE A 442 5.41 20.94 -14.42
C PHE A 442 5.42 19.45 -14.75
N THR A 443 5.22 18.62 -13.73
CA THR A 443 5.03 17.18 -13.87
C THR A 443 3.68 16.79 -13.27
N THR A 444 2.88 16.03 -14.00
CA THR A 444 1.52 15.66 -13.57
C THR A 444 1.32 14.16 -13.53
N ALA A 445 0.50 13.68 -12.60
CA ALA A 445 0.07 12.30 -12.54
C ALA A 445 -1.41 12.20 -12.15
N ARG A 446 -2.13 11.25 -12.75
CA ARG A 446 -3.53 10.99 -12.39
C ARG A 446 -3.63 10.24 -11.08
N LEU A 447 -4.57 10.67 -10.24
CA LEU A 447 -4.90 9.98 -9.01
C LEU A 447 -5.77 8.74 -9.29
N PRO A 448 -5.62 7.66 -8.51
CA PRO A 448 -6.47 6.48 -8.63
C PRO A 448 -7.92 6.80 -8.24
N GLU A 449 -8.86 6.06 -8.82
CA GLU A 449 -10.30 6.16 -8.54
C GLU A 449 -10.63 6.03 -7.04
N SER A 450 -9.88 5.18 -6.32
CA SER A 450 -10.04 4.99 -4.88
C SER A 450 -9.72 6.23 -4.04
N ALA A 451 -9.02 7.21 -4.62
CA ALA A 451 -8.68 8.48 -4.00
C ALA A 451 -9.60 9.63 -4.47
N GLY A 452 -10.69 9.34 -5.20
CA GLY A 452 -11.62 10.33 -5.74
C GLY A 452 -11.33 10.76 -7.18
N GLY A 453 -10.26 10.23 -7.80
CA GLY A 453 -9.79 10.68 -9.10
C GLY A 453 -9.12 12.06 -9.05
N GLY A 454 -8.84 12.66 -10.21
CA GLY A 454 -8.17 13.95 -10.31
C GLY A 454 -6.69 13.84 -10.71
N VAL A 455 -5.92 14.91 -10.46
CA VAL A 455 -4.52 15.04 -10.89
C VAL A 455 -3.67 15.67 -9.79
N VAL A 456 -2.50 15.09 -9.54
CA VAL A 456 -1.42 15.73 -8.79
C VAL A 456 -0.44 16.39 -9.77
N THR A 457 -0.08 17.63 -9.48
CA THR A 457 0.92 18.42 -10.21
C THR A 457 2.06 18.76 -9.26
N VAL A 458 3.28 18.39 -9.64
CA VAL A 458 4.53 18.79 -9.00
C VAL A 458 5.12 19.95 -9.79
N LEU A 459 5.53 21.00 -9.07
CA LEU A 459 6.09 22.23 -9.59
C LEU A 459 7.51 22.41 -9.06
N ARG A 460 8.47 22.58 -9.97
CA ARG A 460 9.87 22.84 -9.61
C ARG A 460 10.34 24.13 -10.28
N ASP A 461 10.88 25.05 -9.50
CA ASP A 461 11.56 26.23 -10.05
C ASP A 461 12.87 25.78 -10.68
N VAL A 462 13.01 25.99 -11.99
CA VAL A 462 14.20 25.66 -12.79
C VAL A 462 14.83 26.91 -13.40
N THR A 463 14.44 28.09 -12.92
CA THR A 463 14.87 29.38 -13.48
C THR A 463 16.38 29.52 -13.48
N ALA A 464 17.05 29.15 -12.38
CA ALA A 464 18.49 29.27 -12.25
C ALA A 464 19.23 28.33 -13.22
N GLU A 465 18.81 27.06 -13.28
CA GLU A 465 19.40 26.06 -14.19
C GLU A 465 19.28 26.49 -15.66
N ARG A 466 18.10 26.99 -16.06
CA ARG A 466 17.85 27.46 -17.43
C ARG A 466 18.63 28.74 -17.76
N GLN A 467 18.76 29.67 -16.80
CA GLN A 467 19.58 30.87 -16.98
C GLN A 467 21.07 30.54 -17.12
N GLU A 468 21.59 29.58 -16.36
CA GLU A 468 22.99 29.15 -16.44
C GLU A 468 23.30 28.50 -17.80
N LEU A 469 22.42 27.61 -18.27
CA LEU A 469 22.52 27.03 -19.62
C LEU A 469 22.45 28.10 -20.72
N HIS A 470 21.59 29.10 -20.58
CA HIS A 470 21.52 30.21 -21.52
C HIS A 470 22.82 31.04 -21.56
N ARG A 471 23.45 31.28 -20.40
CA ARG A 471 24.77 31.94 -20.36
C ARG A 471 25.85 31.09 -21.02
N ALA A 472 25.85 29.77 -20.79
CA ALA A 472 26.77 28.87 -21.46
C ALA A 472 26.59 28.91 -23.00
N ALA A 473 25.35 28.95 -23.47
CA ALA A 473 25.01 29.13 -24.89
C ALA A 473 25.62 30.42 -25.46
N GLN A 474 25.46 31.53 -24.75
CA GLN A 474 26.03 32.83 -25.16
C GLN A 474 27.56 32.78 -25.24
N VAL A 475 28.22 32.12 -24.28
CA VAL A 475 29.68 31.93 -24.31
C VAL A 475 30.09 31.11 -25.52
N GLN A 476 29.45 29.95 -25.77
CA GLN A 476 29.77 29.11 -26.94
C GLN A 476 29.58 29.88 -28.25
N MET A 477 28.46 30.58 -28.41
CA MET A 477 28.21 31.41 -29.60
C MET A 477 29.25 32.52 -29.78
N SER A 478 29.77 33.07 -28.68
CA SER A 478 30.82 34.10 -28.70
C SER A 478 32.20 33.54 -29.03
N LEU A 479 32.39 32.22 -28.88
CA LEU A 479 33.61 31.55 -29.33
C LEU A 479 33.60 31.39 -30.85
N LEU A 480 32.45 31.18 -31.50
CA LEU A 480 32.39 31.04 -32.96
C LEU A 480 32.83 32.34 -33.68
N PRO A 481 33.39 32.25 -34.91
CA PRO A 481 33.75 33.44 -35.68
C PRO A 481 32.55 34.37 -35.91
N ALA A 482 32.63 35.60 -35.41
CA ALA A 482 31.53 36.56 -35.50
C ALA A 482 31.29 37.08 -36.92
N GLU A 483 32.36 37.27 -37.70
CA GLU A 483 32.29 37.73 -39.09
C GLU A 483 33.18 36.85 -39.99
N ALA A 484 32.73 36.66 -41.22
CA ALA A 484 33.54 36.02 -42.25
C ALA A 484 34.66 36.97 -42.72
N PRO A 485 35.91 36.51 -42.85
CA PRO A 485 37.00 37.36 -43.33
C PRO A 485 36.72 37.83 -44.76
N ARG A 486 37.02 39.11 -45.05
CA ARG A 486 36.88 39.67 -46.39
C ARG A 486 38.08 39.26 -47.24
N ILE A 487 37.90 38.26 -48.10
CA ILE A 487 38.96 37.71 -48.93
C ILE A 487 38.69 38.03 -50.40
N PRO A 488 39.57 38.74 -51.11
CA PRO A 488 39.39 39.01 -52.54
C PRO A 488 39.22 37.71 -53.34
N GLY A 489 38.17 37.64 -54.15
CA GLY A 489 37.88 36.47 -54.98
C GLY A 489 37.19 35.31 -54.25
N TYR A 490 36.91 35.41 -52.95
CA TYR A 490 36.22 34.36 -52.20
C TYR A 490 35.08 34.90 -51.34
N GLU A 491 34.07 34.06 -51.12
CA GLU A 491 32.93 34.33 -50.24
C GLU A 491 32.81 33.20 -49.23
N LEU A 492 32.54 33.56 -47.98
CA LEU A 492 32.39 32.62 -46.88
C LEU A 492 31.08 32.86 -46.15
N ALA A 493 30.43 31.78 -45.76
CA ALA A 493 29.30 31.80 -44.86
C ALA A 493 29.29 30.52 -44.04
N ALA A 494 28.82 30.62 -42.80
CA ALA A 494 28.50 29.45 -42.01
C ALA A 494 27.27 29.74 -41.13
N ARG A 495 26.61 28.67 -40.73
CA ARG A 495 25.54 28.70 -39.75
C ARG A 495 25.73 27.54 -38.78
N PHE A 496 25.53 27.83 -37.51
CA PHE A 496 25.36 26.84 -36.46
C PHE A 496 23.98 27.04 -35.84
N VAL A 497 23.21 25.96 -35.71
CA VAL A 497 21.91 25.91 -35.03
C VAL A 497 21.97 24.73 -34.05
N PRO A 498 22.10 24.97 -32.75
CA PRO A 498 22.15 23.89 -31.77
C PRO A 498 20.78 23.20 -31.65
N ALA A 499 20.78 21.88 -31.43
CA ALA A 499 19.57 21.12 -31.08
C ALA A 499 19.09 21.44 -29.66
N GLY A 500 20.03 21.73 -28.76
CA GLY A 500 19.77 22.10 -27.38
C GLY A 500 20.10 23.57 -27.07
N SER A 501 20.30 23.86 -25.78
CA SER A 501 20.82 25.19 -25.38
C SER A 501 22.27 25.40 -25.80
N VAL A 502 23.07 24.33 -25.83
CA VAL A 502 24.49 24.30 -26.22
C VAL A 502 24.72 23.02 -27.04
N GLY A 503 25.69 23.06 -27.96
CA GLY A 503 25.95 21.95 -28.90
C GLY A 503 27.37 21.41 -28.87
N GLY A 504 27.60 20.24 -29.47
CA GLY A 504 28.93 19.65 -29.72
C GLY A 504 29.61 20.17 -30.98
N ASP A 505 28.83 20.73 -31.90
CA ASP A 505 29.35 21.30 -33.13
C ASP A 505 30.09 22.63 -32.94
N PHE A 506 31.08 22.86 -33.79
CA PHE A 506 31.60 24.20 -34.08
C PHE A 506 32.15 24.32 -35.50
N TYR A 507 32.21 25.56 -35.98
CA TYR A 507 33.01 25.91 -37.14
C TYR A 507 34.04 26.99 -36.76
N ASP A 508 35.14 27.05 -37.50
CA ASP A 508 36.16 28.05 -37.31
C ASP A 508 36.82 28.41 -38.65
N TRP A 509 37.24 29.67 -38.77
CA TRP A 509 38.07 30.12 -39.87
C TRP A 509 39.07 31.18 -39.41
N HIS A 510 40.23 31.20 -40.04
CA HIS A 510 41.24 32.22 -39.82
C HIS A 510 42.19 32.30 -41.02
N GLY A 511 42.62 33.52 -41.36
CA GLY A 511 43.64 33.73 -42.38
C GLY A 511 45.03 33.36 -41.85
N VAL A 512 45.87 32.77 -42.71
CA VAL A 512 47.27 32.47 -42.43
C VAL A 512 48.08 32.77 -43.70
N ASP A 513 48.94 33.78 -43.64
CA ASP A 513 49.73 34.27 -44.78
C ASP A 513 48.89 34.48 -46.06
N ASP A 514 49.21 33.77 -47.14
CA ASP A 514 48.50 33.80 -48.43
C ASP A 514 47.32 32.80 -48.50
N GLY A 515 46.85 32.31 -47.35
CA GLY A 515 45.88 31.25 -47.25
C GLY A 515 44.76 31.47 -46.23
N LEU A 516 43.78 30.58 -46.27
CA LEU A 516 42.63 30.55 -45.37
C LEU A 516 42.47 29.14 -44.79
N VAL A 517 42.42 29.04 -43.48
CA VAL A 517 42.07 27.80 -42.79
C VAL A 517 40.57 27.78 -42.52
N LEU A 518 39.94 26.64 -42.79
CA LEU A 518 38.54 26.32 -42.52
C LEU A 518 38.49 25.08 -41.64
N THR A 519 37.58 25.06 -40.68
CA THR A 519 37.33 23.89 -39.85
C THR A 519 35.83 23.79 -39.57
N LEU A 520 35.30 22.58 -39.67
CA LEU A 520 34.03 22.19 -39.08
C LEU A 520 34.30 20.91 -38.30
N ALA A 521 33.86 20.86 -37.05
CA ALA A 521 34.02 19.69 -36.21
C ALA A 521 32.77 19.48 -35.36
N ASP A 522 32.53 18.22 -35.06
CA ASP A 522 31.40 17.72 -34.29
C ASP A 522 31.92 16.78 -33.20
N VAL A 523 31.51 17.03 -31.97
CA VAL A 523 31.86 16.23 -30.80
C VAL A 523 30.71 15.32 -30.45
N MET A 524 30.98 14.02 -30.40
CA MET A 524 29.99 13.01 -30.00
C MET A 524 29.36 13.33 -28.65
N GLY A 525 28.03 13.41 -28.65
CA GLY A 525 27.21 13.72 -27.49
C GLY A 525 26.47 15.04 -27.66
N LYS A 526 25.70 15.43 -26.64
CA LYS A 526 24.87 16.65 -26.67
C LYS A 526 24.98 17.41 -25.37
N GLY A 527 24.65 18.69 -25.41
CA GLY A 527 24.59 19.53 -24.22
C GLY A 527 25.95 20.00 -23.69
N PRO A 528 26.04 20.39 -22.40
CA PRO A 528 27.20 21.13 -21.89
C PRO A 528 28.54 20.40 -21.97
N GLY A 529 28.55 19.07 -21.82
CA GLY A 529 29.78 18.27 -21.90
C GLY A 529 30.40 18.32 -23.30
N ALA A 530 29.58 18.12 -24.35
CA ALA A 530 30.02 18.20 -25.73
C ALA A 530 30.50 19.62 -26.09
N ALA A 531 29.79 20.66 -25.62
CA ALA A 531 30.19 22.05 -25.84
C ALA A 531 31.55 22.43 -25.21
N ILE A 532 31.88 21.87 -24.04
CA ILE A 532 33.19 22.09 -23.39
C ILE A 532 34.31 21.43 -24.22
N LEU A 533 34.08 20.20 -24.67
CA LEU A 533 35.03 19.49 -25.53
C LEU A 533 35.20 20.24 -26.87
N ALA A 534 34.11 20.71 -27.49
CA ALA A 534 34.12 21.50 -28.71
C ALA A 534 34.98 22.76 -28.57
N ALA A 535 34.77 23.52 -27.49
CA ALA A 535 35.58 24.69 -27.17
C ALA A 535 37.06 24.33 -26.97
N THR A 536 37.35 23.21 -26.31
CA THR A 536 38.72 22.72 -26.07
C THR A 536 39.41 22.33 -27.38
N THR A 537 38.74 21.54 -28.23
CA THR A 537 39.23 21.16 -29.56
C THR A 537 39.58 22.41 -30.37
N ARG A 538 38.66 23.37 -30.43
CA ARG A 538 38.87 24.62 -31.17
C ARG A 538 40.06 25.41 -30.65
N SER A 539 40.21 25.53 -29.32
CA SER A 539 41.34 26.23 -28.70
C SER A 539 42.67 25.57 -29.02
N LEU A 540 42.75 24.24 -28.99
CA LEU A 540 43.97 23.49 -29.34
C LEU A 540 44.34 23.63 -30.82
N LEU A 541 43.35 23.59 -31.72
CA LEU A 541 43.55 23.82 -33.14
C LEU A 541 44.07 25.23 -33.44
N ARG A 542 43.62 26.23 -32.68
CA ARG A 542 44.13 27.62 -32.80
C ARG A 542 45.52 27.78 -32.19
N ALA A 543 45.83 27.06 -31.11
CA ALA A 543 47.14 27.11 -30.47
C ALA A 543 48.26 26.54 -31.36
N HIS A 544 47.92 25.58 -32.23
CA HIS A 544 48.84 24.94 -33.18
C HIS A 544 48.62 25.44 -34.62
N ALA A 545 48.07 26.64 -34.81
CA ALA A 545 47.88 27.18 -36.15
C ALA A 545 49.24 27.41 -36.83
N ASP A 546 49.51 26.65 -37.89
CA ASP A 546 50.72 26.74 -38.70
C ASP A 546 50.36 27.04 -40.17
N ALA A 547 51.26 27.70 -40.89
CA ALA A 547 51.04 28.16 -42.25
C ALA A 547 51.08 27.00 -43.26
N GLY A 548 49.89 26.65 -43.78
CA GLY A 548 49.76 25.69 -44.88
C GLY A 548 49.71 24.21 -44.48
N ASP A 549 49.79 23.89 -43.19
CA ASP A 549 49.72 22.51 -42.68
C ASP A 549 48.36 22.23 -42.00
N VAL A 550 47.62 21.27 -42.55
CA VAL A 550 46.35 20.80 -41.98
C VAL A 550 46.50 19.59 -41.06
N VAL A 551 47.60 18.84 -41.15
CA VAL A 551 47.82 17.57 -40.45
C VAL A 551 48.41 17.79 -39.06
N THR A 552 49.45 18.63 -38.94
CA THR A 552 50.12 18.87 -37.65
C THR A 552 49.18 19.43 -36.57
N PRO A 553 48.32 20.43 -36.84
CA PRO A 553 47.36 20.91 -35.85
C PRO A 553 46.37 19.83 -35.39
N LEU A 554 45.98 18.93 -36.31
CA LEU A 554 45.11 17.78 -36.02
C LEU A 554 45.77 16.80 -35.07
N VAL A 555 47.00 16.37 -35.39
CA VAL A 555 47.77 15.43 -34.57
C VAL A 555 48.04 16.02 -33.18
N ALA A 556 48.42 17.30 -33.10
CA ALA A 556 48.66 17.95 -31.81
C ALA A 556 47.39 18.07 -30.97
N THR A 557 46.24 18.34 -31.61
CA THR A 557 44.94 18.38 -30.93
C THR A 557 44.54 16.99 -30.43
N GLU A 558 44.70 15.95 -31.24
CA GLU A 558 44.42 14.57 -30.85
C GLU A 558 45.27 14.13 -29.65
N GLN A 559 46.58 14.40 -29.68
CA GLN A 559 47.48 14.11 -28.55
C GLN A 559 47.11 14.88 -27.29
N GLY A 560 46.68 16.13 -27.43
CA GLY A 560 46.21 16.96 -26.32
C GLY A 560 44.90 16.48 -25.70
N MET A 561 44.03 15.84 -26.49
CA MET A 561 42.67 15.47 -26.06
C MET A 561 42.46 13.98 -25.81
N VAL A 562 43.40 13.10 -26.16
CA VAL A 562 43.20 11.64 -26.12
C VAL A 562 42.64 11.14 -24.78
N ARG A 563 43.20 11.61 -23.65
CA ARG A 563 42.72 11.22 -22.33
C ARG A 563 41.36 11.81 -21.98
N ASP A 564 41.08 13.03 -22.41
CA ASP A 564 39.81 13.70 -22.13
C ASP A 564 38.68 13.01 -22.91
N LEU A 565 38.93 12.65 -24.16
CA LEU A 565 38.02 11.88 -25.01
C LEU A 565 37.81 10.45 -24.48
N GLU A 566 38.87 9.76 -24.05
CA GLU A 566 38.77 8.44 -23.40
C GLU A 566 37.93 8.48 -22.12
N ASN A 567 38.17 9.46 -21.24
CA ASN A 567 37.48 9.59 -19.95
C ASN A 567 36.00 9.97 -20.11
N THR A 568 35.66 10.70 -21.17
CA THR A 568 34.30 11.11 -21.47
C THR A 568 33.57 10.16 -22.39
N HIS A 569 34.26 9.11 -22.88
CA HIS A 569 33.77 8.20 -23.93
C HIS A 569 33.26 8.95 -25.17
N ALA A 570 33.89 10.08 -25.50
CA ALA A 570 33.55 10.92 -26.65
C ALA A 570 34.60 10.76 -27.75
N PHE A 571 34.22 11.14 -28.97
CA PHE A 571 35.14 11.30 -30.10
C PHE A 571 34.78 12.59 -30.85
N VAL A 572 35.68 13.06 -31.70
CA VAL A 572 35.45 14.27 -32.51
C VAL A 572 35.60 13.94 -33.98
N THR A 573 34.54 14.14 -34.77
CA THR A 573 34.64 14.16 -36.24
C THR A 573 35.04 15.56 -36.68
N MET A 574 35.87 15.68 -37.72
CA MET A 574 36.32 17.01 -38.16
C MET A 574 36.74 17.02 -39.62
N PHE A 575 36.36 18.08 -40.31
CA PHE A 575 36.91 18.48 -41.59
C PHE A 575 37.74 19.76 -41.41
N ARG A 576 39.03 19.71 -41.75
CA ARG A 576 39.91 20.88 -41.73
C ARG A 576 40.57 21.07 -43.09
N ALA A 577 40.57 22.30 -43.60
CA ALA A 577 41.19 22.62 -44.88
C ALA A 577 42.00 23.91 -44.83
N PHE A 578 43.06 23.96 -45.62
CA PHE A 578 43.84 25.14 -45.95
C PHE A 578 43.66 25.45 -47.44
N LEU A 579 43.08 26.61 -47.74
CA LEU A 579 42.94 27.14 -49.08
C LEU A 579 44.09 28.10 -49.38
N HIS A 580 44.89 27.80 -50.39
CA HIS A 580 45.87 28.73 -50.94
C HIS A 580 45.16 29.72 -51.88
N LEU A 581 44.99 30.97 -51.43
CA LEU A 581 44.13 31.96 -52.08
C LEU A 581 44.51 32.25 -53.54
N PRO A 582 45.81 32.42 -53.89
CA PRO A 582 46.21 32.73 -55.27
C PRO A 582 45.87 31.64 -56.28
N THR A 583 45.94 30.37 -55.89
CA THR A 583 45.79 29.23 -56.83
C THR A 583 44.43 28.57 -56.75
N GLY A 584 43.70 28.73 -55.63
CA GLY A 584 42.47 27.98 -55.34
C GLY A 584 42.73 26.52 -54.99
N VAL A 585 43.98 26.15 -54.66
CA VAL A 585 44.31 24.80 -54.20
C VAL A 585 43.88 24.65 -52.74
N LEU A 586 43.06 23.65 -52.47
CA LEU A 586 42.52 23.28 -51.17
C LEU A 586 43.25 22.02 -50.68
N THR A 587 44.07 22.14 -49.65
CA THR A 587 44.64 20.99 -48.95
C THR A 587 43.74 20.69 -47.75
N TYR A 588 43.24 19.48 -47.59
CA TYR A 588 42.30 19.14 -46.51
C TYR A 588 42.66 17.84 -45.83
N SER A 589 42.24 17.71 -44.57
CA SER A 589 42.29 16.48 -43.79
C SER A 589 40.92 16.26 -43.16
N ASP A 590 40.42 15.04 -43.32
CA ASP A 590 39.11 14.63 -42.83
C ASP A 590 39.29 13.52 -41.79
N ALA A 591 39.07 13.90 -40.53
CA ALA A 591 39.13 13.03 -39.37
C ALA A 591 37.74 12.40 -39.12
N GLY A 592 37.31 11.56 -40.06
CA GLY A 592 36.08 10.76 -39.95
C GLY A 592 34.78 11.55 -40.04
N HIS A 593 34.81 12.75 -40.63
CA HIS A 593 33.64 13.58 -40.86
C HIS A 593 32.90 13.14 -42.13
N GLY A 594 33.54 13.18 -43.31
CA GLY A 594 33.01 12.60 -44.56
C GLY A 594 31.80 13.32 -45.19
N LEU A 595 31.49 14.52 -44.70
CA LEU A 595 30.30 15.30 -45.10
C LEU A 595 30.67 16.59 -45.86
N ALA A 596 31.78 16.56 -46.62
CA ALA A 596 32.26 17.67 -47.43
C ALA A 596 32.15 17.39 -48.94
N ALA A 597 31.77 18.39 -49.73
CA ALA A 597 31.70 18.31 -51.18
C ALA A 597 32.00 19.65 -51.86
N VAL A 598 32.61 19.60 -53.03
CA VAL A 598 32.71 20.73 -53.97
C VAL A 598 31.61 20.61 -55.01
N VAL A 599 30.84 21.69 -55.16
CA VAL A 599 29.69 21.77 -56.06
C VAL A 599 29.99 22.79 -57.14
N ALA A 600 29.89 22.38 -58.39
CA ALA A 600 30.08 23.23 -59.56
C ALA A 600 28.77 23.93 -59.98
N PRO A 601 28.86 25.07 -60.71
CA PRO A 601 27.68 25.80 -61.17
C PRO A 601 26.76 25.01 -62.12
N ASP A 602 27.28 23.99 -62.79
CA ASP A 602 26.52 23.09 -63.67
C ASP A 602 25.82 21.95 -62.90
N GLY A 603 25.98 21.90 -61.58
CA GLY A 603 25.43 20.85 -60.72
C GLY A 603 26.32 19.62 -60.56
N ALA A 604 27.52 19.59 -61.15
CA ALA A 604 28.47 18.51 -60.88
C ALA A 604 28.94 18.57 -59.40
N VAL A 605 28.93 17.42 -58.73
CA VAL A 605 29.30 17.30 -57.31
C VAL A 605 30.53 16.41 -57.17
N ARG A 606 31.55 16.92 -56.50
CA ARG A 606 32.79 16.21 -56.16
C ARG A 606 32.87 16.06 -54.65
N ARG A 607 32.55 14.88 -54.14
CA ARG A 607 32.64 14.61 -52.69
C ARG A 607 34.09 14.43 -52.29
N LEU A 608 34.46 15.07 -51.18
CA LEU A 608 35.78 14.92 -50.58
C LEU A 608 35.79 13.63 -49.76
N GLN A 609 36.86 12.84 -49.88
CA GLN A 609 36.93 11.54 -49.23
C GLN A 609 37.28 11.70 -47.74
N ALA A 610 36.62 10.92 -46.88
CA ALA A 610 37.05 10.75 -45.49
C ALA A 610 38.26 9.81 -45.47
N GLY A 611 39.45 10.36 -45.20
CA GLY A 611 40.70 9.60 -45.19
C GLY A 611 40.98 8.87 -43.87
N ASP A 612 40.57 9.46 -42.74
CA ASP A 612 41.00 9.03 -41.41
C ASP A 612 39.81 8.74 -40.46
N LEU A 613 40.11 8.13 -39.30
CA LEU A 613 39.14 7.91 -38.22
C LEU A 613 38.89 9.19 -37.38
N PRO A 614 37.74 9.31 -36.69
CA PRO A 614 37.52 10.40 -35.74
C PRO A 614 38.59 10.47 -34.65
N LEU A 615 38.84 11.67 -34.12
CA LEU A 615 39.77 11.87 -33.01
C LEU A 615 39.28 11.09 -31.78
N GLY A 616 40.17 10.35 -31.12
CA GLY A 616 39.85 9.62 -29.89
C GLY A 616 39.27 8.21 -30.08
N VAL A 617 39.03 7.76 -31.32
CA VAL A 617 38.55 6.39 -31.60
C VAL A 617 39.67 5.36 -31.52
N ALA A 618 40.88 5.70 -31.97
CA ALA A 618 42.04 4.83 -31.93
C ALA A 618 43.32 5.63 -31.68
N ALA A 619 44.26 5.07 -30.93
CA ALA A 619 45.56 5.67 -30.71
C ALA A 619 46.45 5.54 -31.96
N ASP A 620 47.37 6.50 -32.13
CA ASP A 620 48.44 6.50 -33.15
C ASP A 620 47.96 6.38 -34.61
N VAL A 621 46.76 6.89 -34.92
CA VAL A 621 46.26 6.99 -36.29
C VAL A 621 47.16 7.95 -37.08
N ARG A 622 47.74 7.47 -38.19
CA ARG A 622 48.47 8.33 -39.11
C ARG A 622 47.47 9.23 -39.83
N ARG A 623 47.53 10.53 -39.54
CA ARG A 623 46.70 11.54 -40.18
C ARG A 623 47.20 11.83 -41.59
N THR A 624 46.29 11.91 -42.54
CA THR A 624 46.57 12.16 -43.95
C THR A 624 45.93 13.45 -44.44
N SER A 625 46.44 13.97 -45.56
CA SER A 625 45.86 15.13 -46.23
C SER A 625 45.74 14.87 -47.73
N ASP A 626 44.64 15.32 -48.30
CA ASP A 626 44.38 15.28 -49.73
C ASP A 626 44.34 16.69 -50.31
N ILE A 627 44.45 16.76 -51.63
CA ILE A 627 44.47 18.02 -52.37
C ILE A 627 43.29 18.03 -53.35
N GLU A 628 42.56 19.13 -53.32
CA GLU A 628 41.52 19.45 -54.27
C GLU A 628 41.75 20.86 -54.84
N ARG A 629 41.10 21.21 -55.94
CA ARG A 629 41.10 22.56 -56.49
C ARG A 629 39.68 23.09 -56.58
N LEU A 630 39.50 24.29 -56.02
CA LEU A 630 38.26 25.06 -56.14
C LEU A 630 38.39 26.00 -57.34
N GLU A 631 37.69 25.70 -58.43
CA GLU A 631 37.66 26.50 -59.65
C GLU A 631 36.72 27.71 -59.49
N PRO A 632 36.90 28.79 -60.30
CA PRO A 632 36.02 29.95 -60.24
C PRO A 632 34.55 29.56 -60.46
N GLY A 633 33.68 30.02 -59.56
CA GLY A 633 32.24 29.69 -59.54
C GLY A 633 31.88 28.50 -58.65
N GLU A 634 32.82 27.62 -58.32
CA GLU A 634 32.55 26.45 -57.47
C GLU A 634 32.40 26.83 -55.98
N ILE A 635 31.67 25.97 -55.27
CA ILE A 635 31.37 26.11 -53.83
C ILE A 635 31.79 24.83 -53.10
N LEU A 636 32.69 24.97 -52.13
CA LEU A 636 32.90 23.96 -51.10
C LEU A 636 31.78 24.09 -50.07
N VAL A 637 31.08 22.99 -49.79
CA VAL A 637 30.07 22.88 -48.74
C VAL A 637 30.47 21.76 -47.78
N VAL A 638 30.43 22.06 -46.49
CA VAL A 638 30.69 21.10 -45.40
C VAL A 638 29.50 21.17 -44.45
N VAL A 639 28.94 20.03 -44.07
CA VAL A 639 27.77 19.95 -43.19
C VAL A 639 28.03 19.00 -42.02
N SER A 640 27.45 19.25 -40.85
CA SER A 640 27.45 18.28 -39.74
C SER A 640 26.47 17.13 -40.00
N ASP A 641 26.58 16.08 -39.19
CA ASP A 641 25.68 14.93 -39.23
C ASP A 641 24.24 15.30 -38.86
N GLY A 642 24.00 16.36 -38.09
CA GLY A 642 22.63 16.84 -37.87
C GLY A 642 21.91 17.21 -39.17
N VAL A 643 22.61 17.69 -40.20
CA VAL A 643 22.01 17.93 -41.53
C VAL A 643 21.72 16.61 -42.24
N LEU A 644 22.59 15.61 -42.08
CA LEU A 644 22.40 14.26 -42.60
C LEU A 644 21.17 13.59 -41.95
N ASP A 645 21.07 13.66 -40.63
CA ASP A 645 19.99 13.07 -39.83
C ASP A 645 18.64 13.73 -40.11
N ALA A 646 18.61 15.06 -40.24
CA ALA A 646 17.40 15.79 -40.61
C ALA A 646 16.86 15.39 -42.00
N LEU A 647 17.68 14.80 -42.86
CA LEU A 647 17.33 14.42 -44.23
C LEU A 647 17.15 12.91 -44.46
N GLY A 648 17.33 12.07 -43.42
CA GLY A 648 17.10 10.62 -43.51
C GLY A 648 18.25 9.74 -43.03
N GLY A 649 19.40 10.33 -42.66
CA GLY A 649 20.52 9.63 -42.03
C GLY A 649 21.43 8.87 -43.00
N THR A 650 21.21 8.97 -44.32
CA THR A 650 22.07 8.33 -45.32
C THR A 650 22.75 9.36 -46.21
N VAL A 651 23.97 9.04 -46.63
CA VAL A 651 24.83 9.98 -47.35
C VAL A 651 24.25 10.33 -48.73
N GLU A 652 23.43 9.45 -49.29
CA GLU A 652 22.63 9.66 -50.48
C GLU A 652 21.60 10.79 -50.31
N ASP A 653 21.08 11.00 -49.09
CA ASP A 653 20.09 12.04 -48.78
C ASP A 653 20.67 13.45 -48.91
N LEU A 654 22.00 13.60 -48.74
CA LEU A 654 22.70 14.87 -48.96
C LEU A 654 22.73 15.30 -50.44
N SER A 655 22.37 14.43 -51.38
CA SER A 655 22.25 14.81 -52.79
C SER A 655 21.28 15.97 -53.03
N GLY A 656 20.27 16.13 -52.16
CA GLY A 656 19.39 17.29 -52.15
C GLY A 656 20.12 18.58 -51.80
N VAL A 657 20.95 18.55 -50.75
CA VAL A 657 21.76 19.69 -50.29
C VAL A 657 22.69 20.16 -51.41
N TRP A 658 23.43 19.25 -52.02
CA TRP A 658 24.39 19.59 -53.08
C TRP A 658 23.70 20.25 -54.28
N ARG A 659 22.53 19.76 -54.68
CA ARG A 659 21.76 20.29 -55.82
C ARG A 659 21.27 21.70 -55.57
N GLU A 660 20.75 21.97 -54.38
CA GLU A 660 20.29 23.30 -53.99
C GLU A 660 21.46 24.29 -53.87
N CYS A 661 22.61 23.85 -53.35
CA CYS A 661 23.82 24.68 -53.30
C CYS A 661 24.38 25.01 -54.70
N ALA A 662 24.23 24.13 -55.70
CA ALA A 662 24.70 24.39 -57.07
C ALA A 662 24.06 25.63 -57.71
N GLY A 663 22.79 25.90 -57.39
CA GLY A 663 22.06 27.07 -57.88
C GLY A 663 22.40 28.38 -57.18
N SER A 664 23.28 28.34 -56.15
CA SER A 664 23.54 29.49 -55.29
C SER A 664 24.54 30.47 -55.92
N THR A 665 24.19 31.75 -55.90
CA THR A 665 25.00 32.86 -56.41
C THR A 665 25.92 33.46 -55.35
N SER A 666 25.87 32.96 -54.12
CA SER A 666 26.78 33.33 -53.02
C SER A 666 26.94 32.21 -52.00
N ALA A 667 28.00 32.26 -51.19
CA ALA A 667 28.17 31.31 -50.07
C ALA A 667 27.02 31.38 -49.05
N ALA A 668 26.50 32.58 -48.78
CA ALA A 668 25.36 32.76 -47.85
C ALA A 668 24.07 32.14 -48.40
N GLU A 669 23.84 32.23 -49.70
CA GLU A 669 22.70 31.58 -50.36
C GLU A 669 22.81 30.05 -50.28
N ALA A 670 24.02 29.49 -50.44
CA ALA A 670 24.26 28.06 -50.30
C ALA A 670 23.93 27.56 -48.88
N VAL A 671 24.36 28.27 -47.83
CA VAL A 671 24.01 27.96 -46.44
C VAL A 671 22.50 28.04 -46.21
N ALA A 672 21.86 29.11 -46.70
CA ALA A 672 20.42 29.28 -46.56
C ALA A 672 19.61 28.22 -47.35
N ALA A 673 20.13 27.75 -48.47
CA ALA A 673 19.52 26.67 -49.25
C ALA A 673 19.57 25.34 -48.49
N ALA A 674 20.74 24.99 -47.94
CA ALA A 674 20.92 23.79 -47.12
C ALA A 674 20.01 23.80 -45.87
N LEU A 675 19.93 24.93 -45.14
CA LEU A 675 19.06 25.06 -43.96
C LEU A 675 17.57 24.95 -44.29
N ARG A 676 17.14 25.42 -45.46
CA ARG A 676 15.72 25.34 -45.86
C ARG A 676 15.26 23.90 -46.02
N LEU A 677 16.15 23.01 -46.45
CA LEU A 677 15.84 21.58 -46.57
C LEU A 677 15.62 20.91 -45.19
N THR A 678 16.20 21.44 -44.13
CA THR A 678 16.09 20.88 -42.76
C THR A 678 14.96 21.52 -41.94
N SER A 679 14.33 22.59 -42.43
CA SER A 679 13.38 23.44 -41.68
C SER A 679 11.97 22.84 -41.46
N GLY A 680 11.78 21.52 -41.66
CA GLY A 680 10.49 20.84 -41.58
C GLY A 680 10.34 19.78 -40.47
N GLY A 681 11.42 19.46 -39.74
CA GLY A 681 11.43 18.46 -38.66
C GLY A 681 11.92 19.02 -37.33
N ASP A 682 11.70 18.28 -36.24
CA ASP A 682 12.31 18.59 -34.94
C ASP A 682 13.83 18.40 -35.07
N ILE A 683 14.61 19.41 -34.67
CA ILE A 683 16.06 19.37 -34.73
C ILE A 683 16.54 18.46 -33.60
N GLU A 684 16.80 17.19 -33.91
CA GLU A 684 17.28 16.21 -32.94
C GLU A 684 18.78 16.36 -32.65
N ASP A 685 19.58 16.81 -33.64
CA ASP A 685 21.03 17.04 -33.52
C ASP A 685 21.48 18.41 -34.03
N ASP A 686 22.69 18.81 -33.63
CA ASP A 686 23.26 20.11 -33.97
C ASP A 686 23.45 20.28 -35.49
N LEU A 687 22.98 21.40 -36.04
CA LEU A 687 23.09 21.70 -37.46
C LEU A 687 24.20 22.72 -37.70
N THR A 688 25.29 22.29 -38.33
CA THR A 688 26.36 23.19 -38.78
C THR A 688 26.58 23.07 -40.26
N ILE A 689 26.60 24.20 -40.96
CA ILE A 689 26.87 24.27 -42.39
C ILE A 689 27.92 25.34 -42.62
N LEU A 690 28.97 25.02 -43.36
CA LEU A 690 30.03 25.93 -43.79
C LEU A 690 30.10 25.90 -45.33
N ALA A 691 30.10 27.08 -45.94
CA ALA A 691 30.24 27.25 -47.38
C ALA A 691 31.37 28.23 -47.72
N LEU A 692 32.21 27.85 -48.67
CA LEU A 692 33.26 28.67 -49.27
C LEU A 692 33.08 28.66 -50.79
N ARG A 693 32.89 29.84 -51.38
CA ARG A 693 32.73 30.01 -52.83
C ARG A 693 33.89 30.79 -53.43
N ARG A 694 34.42 30.34 -54.56
CA ARG A 694 35.36 31.14 -55.38
C ARG A 694 34.56 31.97 -56.39
N ARG A 695 34.74 33.28 -56.41
CA ARG A 695 34.08 34.17 -57.37
C ARG A 695 34.65 33.96 -58.78
N THR A 696 33.77 34.11 -59.77
CA THR A 696 34.09 34.09 -61.21
C THR A 696 34.87 35.30 -61.64
#